data_AF-A0A4U7KKY7-F1
#
_entry.id   AF-A0A4U7KKY7-F1
#
_cell.length_a   1.000
_cell.length_b   1.000
_cell.length_c   1.000
_cell.angle_alpha   90.00
_cell.angle_beta   90.00
_cell.angle_gamma   90.00
#
_symmetry.space_group_name_H-M   'P 1'
#
loop_
_entity.id
_entity.type
_entity.pdbx_description
1 polymer ?
#
loop_
_entity_poly.entity_id
_entity_poly.type
_entity_poly.pdbx_seq_one_letter_code
_entity_poly.pdbx_strand_id
1 'polypeptide(L)'
;MSPISTHGSLAPLDEQSPLIDPAPKLYTPKSLLYGDLRSAQLPLPQSLSHYDGSQPSVDSGGSNPSSPTTSASPSAFPTSTPASSGISSPLEEFRESAMLKPIAATDSISSHPQQCSALLFNQWRPNSHFLGPHGWMNDPCGPSYDPRTGLYHLWYQWNPLASTWGNISWGHAYSRDLIHWTSRPQPVLSPGSNNDSEGVFTGCVLQRSPLGTPQEAVQSADMTALYTAVSKLPIHHTLPYNYGCEKVVLSTSADGGQTWISQGIVVDGPPKDLDVISWRDPYIAQWPLLDTLIGRTDPTPGLYALIAGGIKDTTPTTFAYTVDPNDLSQWSYIGTLADVGRNCKAEPYGVDLGQNWEVANFFTIAAKAFGSTCSAEYLLINVEGCIAPGPARAPVYMKLNLEATQINDGEIRLQPAHVGLLDHGCLYAASSFHDDKLDRRLMWGWITEDDLPEDYYNTQGWAGLISLPRELFHHPTSSELGIRPAEEVYLLRQGAQQISFRPDLSISAAAAALELAEAALGEATQLDAVTLSEVNSRSFEVEMELSAAQPGLVVAHSEDKSTRTLVYVSASGDLVVDRSLSAGKDSVIAKELKVNTSTVRAPLSATQSGTHKLRLFMDNSVLEIFVNDLVALSTRIYPDAQDTGVSVLVHPDAGAAGEVRIWQGLDKAVVA
;
A
#
# COMPACT_ATOMS: atom_id res chain seq x y z
N MET A 1 63.85 4.35 15.68
CA MET A 1 64.82 5.09 16.51
C MET A 1 64.03 5.79 17.61
N SER A 2 64.17 5.30 18.85
CA SER A 2 63.73 5.99 20.07
C SER A 2 64.79 7.06 20.46
N PRO A 3 64.74 7.72 21.63
CA PRO A 3 63.67 8.50 22.30
C PRO A 3 64.23 9.82 22.91
N ILE A 4 63.40 10.68 23.53
CA ILE A 4 63.76 11.39 24.78
C ILE A 4 62.51 11.57 25.67
N SER A 5 62.63 11.03 26.89
CA SER A 5 61.79 11.14 28.10
C SER A 5 62.19 12.38 28.94
N THR A 6 61.43 12.96 29.89
CA THR A 6 61.05 12.55 31.28
C THR A 6 60.60 13.86 31.98
N HIS A 7 59.67 13.99 32.95
CA HIS A 7 59.53 13.45 34.32
C HIS A 7 58.13 13.89 34.85
N GLY A 8 57.32 13.07 35.56
CA GLY A 8 57.29 12.85 37.03
C GLY A 8 56.39 13.90 37.74
N SER A 9 55.34 13.61 38.53
CA SER A 9 55.24 12.75 39.72
C SER A 9 53.78 12.61 40.21
N LEU A 10 53.55 11.59 41.06
CA LEU A 10 52.32 10.96 41.57
C LEU A 10 51.62 11.63 42.79
N ALA A 11 50.28 11.52 42.83
CA ALA A 11 49.31 11.07 43.89
C ALA A 11 49.33 11.69 45.33
N PRO A 12 48.29 11.56 46.21
CA PRO A 12 47.15 10.60 46.20
C PRO A 12 45.77 11.05 46.81
N LEU A 13 44.79 10.11 46.83
CA LEU A 13 43.55 10.01 47.68
C LEU A 13 42.38 10.96 47.30
N ASP A 14 41.09 10.58 47.26
CA ASP A 14 40.31 9.64 48.08
C ASP A 14 39.12 9.00 47.33
N GLU A 15 38.78 7.77 47.75
CA GLU A 15 37.50 7.11 47.49
C GLU A 15 36.36 7.83 48.25
N GLN A 16 35.27 8.17 47.54
CA GLN A 16 33.92 8.10 48.10
C GLN A 16 32.88 8.09 46.96
N SER A 17 32.19 6.96 46.84
CA SER A 17 30.99 6.78 46.02
C SER A 17 29.86 7.70 46.50
N PRO A 18 28.98 8.11 45.58
CA PRO A 18 27.56 7.93 45.87
C PRO A 18 26.86 7.14 44.76
N LEU A 19 25.92 6.32 45.22
CA LEU A 19 24.98 5.51 44.46
C LEU A 19 24.35 6.30 43.30
N ILE A 20 24.42 5.72 42.09
CA ILE A 20 23.65 6.15 40.93
C ILE A 20 22.30 5.45 41.00
N ASP A 21 21.26 6.21 41.34
CA ASP A 21 19.86 5.81 41.25
C ASP A 21 19.45 5.67 39.76
N PRO A 22 18.60 4.70 39.40
CA PRO A 22 18.22 4.45 38.02
C PRO A 22 17.06 5.36 37.55
N ALA A 23 17.19 5.85 36.32
CA ALA A 23 16.15 6.27 35.37
C ALA A 23 15.10 7.34 35.83
N PRO A 24 15.01 8.50 35.14
CA PRO A 24 13.83 9.34 35.25
C PRO A 24 12.65 8.69 34.52
N LYS A 25 11.60 8.38 35.28
CA LYS A 25 10.28 7.94 34.84
C LYS A 25 9.74 8.87 33.75
N LEU A 26 9.51 8.34 32.55
CA LEU A 26 8.74 8.99 31.50
C LEU A 26 7.24 8.76 31.75
N TYR A 27 6.56 9.88 32.00
CA TYR A 27 5.15 10.21 31.77
C TYR A 27 4.09 9.11 31.97
N THR A 28 3.37 9.23 33.09
CA THR A 28 2.03 8.66 33.30
C THR A 28 1.06 9.18 32.24
N PRO A 29 0.29 8.32 31.55
CA PRO A 29 -0.80 8.78 30.72
C PRO A 29 -1.91 9.30 31.64
N LYS A 30 -2.29 10.56 31.50
CA LYS A 30 -3.56 11.03 32.05
C LYS A 30 -4.67 10.26 31.33
N SER A 31 -5.46 9.51 32.07
CA SER A 31 -6.71 8.92 31.60
C SER A 31 -7.63 10.04 31.12
N LEU A 32 -7.69 10.28 29.82
CA LEU A 32 -8.83 10.94 29.22
C LEU A 32 -9.92 9.88 29.13
N LEU A 33 -10.98 10.08 29.92
CA LEU A 33 -12.22 9.33 29.80
C LEU A 33 -12.77 9.56 28.38
N TYR A 34 -12.55 8.61 27.48
CA TYR A 34 -13.21 8.52 26.17
C TYR A 34 -14.63 8.00 26.38
N GLY A 35 -15.48 8.85 26.95
CA GLY A 35 -16.93 8.74 26.91
C GLY A 35 -17.47 10.02 26.30
N ASP A 36 -18.40 9.90 25.36
CA ASP A 36 -19.12 10.99 24.68
C ASP A 36 -18.45 11.60 23.42
N LEU A 37 -18.23 10.78 22.40
CA LEU A 37 -18.15 11.25 20.99
C LEU A 37 -18.97 10.39 20.01
N ARG A 38 -20.09 9.81 20.49
CA ARG A 38 -21.15 9.27 19.63
C ARG A 38 -22.34 10.24 19.59
N SER A 39 -22.22 11.35 18.85
CA SER A 39 -23.33 12.09 18.23
C SER A 39 -22.94 13.53 17.89
N ALA A 40 -22.35 13.72 16.72
CA ALA A 40 -22.37 15.02 16.06
C ALA A 40 -22.47 14.78 14.55
N GLN A 41 -23.67 14.42 14.09
CA GLN A 41 -24.05 14.63 12.69
C GLN A 41 -24.07 16.14 12.45
N LEU A 42 -23.24 16.62 11.53
CA LEU A 42 -23.37 17.99 11.03
C LEU A 42 -24.74 18.12 10.32
N PRO A 43 -25.48 19.22 10.54
CA PRO A 43 -26.75 19.43 9.85
C PRO A 43 -26.52 19.74 8.37
N LEU A 44 -27.26 19.03 7.52
CA LEU A 44 -27.41 19.32 6.09
C LEU A 44 -27.96 20.74 5.88
N PRO A 45 -27.40 21.56 4.98
CA PRO A 45 -28.04 22.80 4.57
C PRO A 45 -29.32 22.50 3.77
N GLN A 46 -30.44 23.04 4.24
CA GLN A 46 -31.72 22.98 3.55
C GLN A 46 -31.66 23.74 2.22
N SER A 47 -32.14 23.09 1.17
CA SER A 47 -32.39 23.65 -0.16
C SER A 47 -33.31 24.87 -0.10
N LEU A 48 -32.90 25.98 -0.71
CA LEU A 48 -33.79 27.10 -1.02
C LEU A 48 -34.51 26.83 -2.35
N SER A 49 -35.84 26.79 -2.27
CA SER A 49 -36.76 26.67 -3.40
C SER A 49 -37.17 28.04 -3.95
N HIS A 50 -37.37 28.06 -5.27
CA HIS A 50 -38.18 28.97 -6.09
C HIS A 50 -37.67 30.38 -6.42
N TYR A 51 -37.36 30.57 -7.71
CA TYR A 51 -37.82 31.73 -8.46
C TYR A 51 -38.31 31.30 -9.86
N ASP A 52 -39.51 31.74 -10.20
CA ASP A 52 -40.26 31.52 -11.44
C ASP A 52 -40.01 32.68 -12.42
N GLY A 53 -40.10 32.44 -13.74
CA GLY A 53 -39.79 33.44 -14.76
C GLY A 53 -39.86 32.98 -16.23
N SER A 54 -41.06 32.58 -16.66
CA SER A 54 -41.68 32.78 -18.00
C SER A 54 -40.86 33.07 -19.29
N GLN A 55 -40.96 32.11 -20.24
CA GLN A 55 -41.26 32.21 -21.71
C GLN A 55 -40.33 32.97 -22.71
N PRO A 56 -40.41 32.75 -24.07
CA PRO A 56 -41.34 31.90 -24.85
C PRO A 56 -40.70 30.98 -25.94
N SER A 57 -41.57 30.13 -26.48
CA SER A 57 -41.50 29.28 -27.68
C SER A 57 -41.38 30.04 -29.02
N VAL A 58 -40.66 29.47 -30.00
CA VAL A 58 -40.99 29.58 -31.43
C VAL A 58 -40.69 28.27 -32.17
N ASP A 59 -41.65 27.92 -33.02
CA ASP A 59 -41.88 26.73 -33.84
C ASP A 59 -41.03 26.61 -35.11
N SER A 60 -41.20 25.44 -35.75
CA SER A 60 -41.04 25.11 -37.18
C SER A 60 -39.63 24.78 -37.69
N GLY A 61 -39.38 23.76 -38.51
CA GLY A 61 -40.24 22.77 -39.14
C GLY A 61 -39.48 22.10 -40.32
N GLY A 62 -39.72 20.81 -40.52
CA GLY A 62 -39.83 20.24 -41.87
C GLY A 62 -38.59 19.71 -42.62
N SER A 63 -38.70 18.43 -42.96
CA SER A 63 -38.39 17.79 -44.26
C SER A 63 -37.04 17.09 -44.50
N ASN A 64 -37.13 15.76 -44.45
CA ASN A 64 -36.39 14.76 -45.25
C ASN A 64 -36.60 15.00 -46.77
N PRO A 65 -35.69 14.56 -47.69
CA PRO A 65 -35.69 13.14 -48.08
C PRO A 65 -34.39 12.51 -48.63
N SER A 66 -34.44 11.16 -48.63
CA SER A 66 -34.03 10.20 -49.68
C SER A 66 -32.56 9.81 -49.93
N SER A 67 -32.31 8.51 -49.72
CA SER A 67 -31.21 7.66 -50.24
C SER A 67 -31.34 7.38 -51.76
N PRO A 68 -30.29 6.82 -52.41
CA PRO A 68 -30.35 5.41 -52.89
C PRO A 68 -29.00 4.65 -52.72
N THR A 69 -28.94 3.48 -52.07
CA THR A 69 -29.01 2.06 -52.56
C THR A 69 -27.80 1.47 -53.33
N THR A 70 -27.62 0.16 -53.07
CA THR A 70 -26.89 -0.92 -53.80
C THR A 70 -25.42 -1.14 -53.39
N SER A 71 -25.03 -2.18 -52.63
CA SER A 71 -25.10 -3.66 -52.75
C SER A 71 -23.90 -4.27 -53.50
N ALA A 72 -23.07 -5.05 -52.80
CA ALA A 72 -22.61 -6.40 -53.18
C ALA A 72 -21.41 -6.86 -52.32
N SER A 73 -21.60 -7.93 -51.56
CA SER A 73 -20.55 -8.92 -51.24
C SER A 73 -20.51 -9.95 -52.40
N PRO A 74 -19.45 -10.75 -52.64
CA PRO A 74 -19.12 -11.86 -51.73
C PRO A 74 -17.64 -12.36 -51.73
N SER A 75 -17.43 -13.35 -50.85
CA SER A 75 -16.61 -14.56 -51.04
C SER A 75 -15.29 -14.66 -50.28
N ALA A 76 -15.08 -15.88 -49.80
CA ALA A 76 -14.19 -16.33 -48.75
C ALA A 76 -13.21 -17.40 -49.27
N PHE A 77 -12.35 -17.86 -48.34
CA PHE A 77 -11.47 -19.05 -48.33
C PHE A 77 -10.03 -18.85 -48.83
N PRO A 78 -9.09 -19.73 -48.47
CA PRO A 78 -8.69 -20.16 -47.11
C PRO A 78 -7.15 -20.20 -46.98
N THR A 79 -6.58 -20.42 -45.80
CA THR A 79 -5.21 -20.95 -45.73
C THR A 79 -5.05 -22.04 -44.68
N SER A 80 -4.57 -23.17 -45.17
CA SER A 80 -4.28 -24.43 -44.49
C SER A 80 -2.91 -24.42 -43.83
N THR A 81 -2.84 -24.98 -42.63
CA THR A 81 -1.62 -25.38 -41.92
C THR A 81 -1.09 -26.72 -42.46
N PRO A 82 0.21 -27.01 -42.28
CA PRO A 82 0.67 -28.38 -42.07
C PRO A 82 1.36 -28.54 -40.71
N ALA A 83 1.15 -29.71 -40.11
CA ALA A 83 1.80 -30.18 -38.88
C ALA A 83 3.09 -30.95 -39.19
N SER A 84 4.11 -30.87 -38.33
CA SER A 84 4.51 -31.98 -37.44
C SER A 84 5.81 -31.72 -36.67
N SER A 85 5.94 -32.50 -35.60
CA SER A 85 7.14 -32.87 -34.83
C SER A 85 7.57 -31.93 -33.70
N GLY A 86 7.64 -32.53 -32.52
CA GLY A 86 7.72 -31.87 -31.23
C GLY A 86 9.12 -31.82 -30.64
N ILE A 87 9.22 -30.98 -29.63
CA ILE A 87 9.98 -31.05 -28.37
C ILE A 87 9.28 -29.97 -27.52
N SER A 88 8.68 -30.33 -26.39
CA SER A 88 7.96 -29.39 -25.50
C SER A 88 8.98 -28.46 -24.82
N SER A 89 8.97 -27.19 -25.20
CA SER A 89 9.70 -26.12 -24.50
C SER A 89 8.89 -25.58 -23.31
N PRO A 90 9.50 -24.95 -22.29
CA PRO A 90 8.87 -24.53 -21.02
C PRO A 90 7.92 -23.31 -21.13
N LEU A 91 7.24 -23.12 -22.26
CA LEU A 91 6.44 -21.93 -22.58
C LEU A 91 4.92 -22.12 -22.40
N GLU A 92 4.47 -23.29 -21.94
CA GLU A 92 3.02 -23.55 -21.74
C GLU A 92 2.52 -23.37 -20.30
N GLU A 93 3.38 -23.04 -19.33
CA GLU A 93 2.98 -22.96 -17.91
C GLU A 93 2.63 -21.54 -17.41
N PHE A 94 2.67 -20.52 -18.28
CA PHE A 94 2.23 -19.16 -17.96
C PHE A 94 0.96 -18.79 -18.74
N ARG A 95 -0.14 -19.47 -18.42
CA ARG A 95 -1.49 -18.96 -18.60
C ARG A 95 -2.21 -19.10 -17.26
N GLU A 96 -2.48 -17.98 -16.60
CA GLU A 96 -3.73 -17.64 -15.90
C GLU A 96 -3.50 -16.56 -14.84
N SER A 97 -3.80 -15.31 -15.20
CA SER A 97 -4.77 -14.51 -14.45
C SER A 97 -5.41 -13.53 -15.43
N ALA A 98 -6.72 -13.62 -15.57
CA ALA A 98 -7.50 -13.00 -16.63
C ALA A 98 -7.87 -11.54 -16.32
N MET A 99 -6.90 -10.70 -15.96
CA MET A 99 -7.09 -9.23 -15.88
C MET A 99 -7.37 -8.55 -17.23
N LEU A 100 -7.54 -9.32 -18.31
CA LEU A 100 -7.50 -8.84 -19.68
C LEU A 100 -8.52 -9.56 -20.57
N LYS A 101 -9.78 -9.12 -20.54
CA LYS A 101 -10.69 -9.28 -21.69
C LYS A 101 -11.61 -8.06 -21.84
N PRO A 102 -11.73 -7.48 -23.04
CA PRO A 102 -12.77 -6.48 -23.33
C PRO A 102 -14.14 -7.18 -23.41
N ILE A 103 -15.14 -6.64 -22.72
CA ILE A 103 -16.53 -7.12 -22.78
C ILE A 103 -17.16 -6.56 -24.07
N ALA A 104 -17.59 -7.46 -24.95
CA ALA A 104 -18.45 -7.10 -26.08
C ALA A 104 -19.85 -6.77 -25.56
N ALA A 105 -20.37 -5.59 -25.91
CA ALA A 105 -21.73 -5.18 -25.59
C ALA A 105 -22.75 -6.13 -26.24
N THR A 106 -23.57 -6.79 -25.42
CA THR A 106 -24.84 -7.37 -25.83
C THR A 106 -25.93 -6.87 -24.91
N ASP A 107 -26.83 -6.08 -25.49
CA ASP A 107 -28.05 -5.60 -24.86
C ASP A 107 -28.96 -6.75 -24.41
N SER A 108 -29.05 -6.96 -23.11
CA SER A 108 -30.28 -7.41 -22.45
C SER A 108 -30.20 -7.04 -20.97
N ILE A 109 -30.89 -5.96 -20.60
CA ILE A 109 -31.09 -5.57 -19.20
C ILE A 109 -31.96 -6.65 -18.53
N SER A 110 -31.33 -7.62 -17.87
CA SER A 110 -31.94 -8.31 -16.74
C SER A 110 -31.56 -7.56 -15.49
N SER A 111 -32.52 -6.89 -14.87
CA SER A 111 -32.40 -6.41 -13.50
C SER A 111 -32.06 -7.61 -12.61
N HIS A 112 -30.86 -7.66 -12.02
CA HIS A 112 -30.48 -8.31 -10.75
C HIS A 112 -28.95 -8.25 -10.61
N PRO A 113 -28.38 -7.49 -9.65
CA PRO A 113 -27.16 -7.91 -8.99
C PRO A 113 -27.54 -8.92 -7.90
N GLN A 114 -26.90 -10.08 -7.95
CA GLN A 114 -26.99 -11.18 -7.01
C GLN A 114 -27.00 -10.68 -5.56
N GLN A 115 -27.95 -11.17 -4.75
CA GLN A 115 -27.73 -11.24 -3.32
C GLN A 115 -26.51 -12.12 -3.08
N CYS A 116 -25.33 -11.51 -2.95
CA CYS A 116 -24.18 -12.17 -2.33
C CYS A 116 -24.69 -12.73 -1.01
N SER A 117 -24.52 -14.03 -0.77
CA SER A 117 -24.92 -14.57 0.52
C SER A 117 -24.12 -13.82 1.59
N ALA A 118 -24.80 -13.24 2.58
CA ALA A 118 -24.15 -12.50 3.66
C ALA A 118 -23.08 -13.36 4.36
N LEU A 119 -23.19 -14.69 4.26
CA LEU A 119 -22.19 -15.65 4.69
C LEU A 119 -20.86 -15.50 3.93
N LEU A 120 -20.88 -15.59 2.59
CA LEU A 120 -19.65 -15.45 1.78
C LEU A 120 -19.04 -14.06 1.91
N PHE A 121 -19.87 -13.01 1.92
CA PHE A 121 -19.39 -11.64 2.08
C PHE A 121 -18.59 -11.45 3.38
N ASN A 122 -19.01 -12.07 4.48
CA ASN A 122 -18.36 -11.94 5.78
C ASN A 122 -17.32 -13.03 6.10
N GLN A 123 -17.28 -14.13 5.33
CA GLN A 123 -16.48 -15.33 5.64
C GLN A 123 -15.02 -14.98 5.94
N TRP A 124 -14.43 -14.12 5.10
CA TRP A 124 -13.03 -13.70 5.18
C TRP A 124 -12.86 -12.19 5.24
N ARG A 125 -13.94 -11.40 5.35
CA ARG A 125 -13.82 -9.94 5.34
C ARG A 125 -13.17 -9.41 6.62
N PRO A 126 -12.07 -8.65 6.51
CA PRO A 126 -11.46 -7.95 7.64
C PRO A 126 -12.41 -6.89 8.21
N ASN A 127 -12.27 -6.56 9.50
CA ASN A 127 -13.09 -5.53 10.15
C ASN A 127 -12.26 -4.38 10.76
N SER A 128 -10.99 -4.63 11.05
CA SER A 128 -10.04 -3.70 11.65
C SER A 128 -9.10 -3.05 10.61
N HIS A 129 -9.26 -3.39 9.33
CA HIS A 129 -8.67 -2.69 8.19
C HIS A 129 -9.73 -1.90 7.42
N PHE A 130 -9.28 -0.89 6.68
CA PHE A 130 -10.18 -0.14 5.82
C PHE A 130 -10.46 -0.90 4.52
N LEU A 131 -11.73 -1.05 4.18
CA LEU A 131 -12.21 -1.62 2.92
C LEU A 131 -13.35 -0.75 2.37
N GLY A 132 -13.45 -0.69 1.04
CA GLY A 132 -14.61 -0.10 0.36
C GLY A 132 -15.89 -0.87 0.70
N PRO A 133 -17.09 -0.26 0.62
CA PRO A 133 -18.33 -0.87 1.11
C PRO A 133 -18.63 -2.27 0.53
N HIS A 134 -18.27 -2.51 -0.73
CA HIS A 134 -18.39 -3.75 -1.48
C HIS A 134 -17.57 -3.61 -2.77
N GLY A 135 -17.55 -4.64 -3.62
CA GLY A 135 -16.89 -4.58 -4.93
C GLY A 135 -15.37 -4.54 -4.83
N TRP A 136 -14.73 -4.15 -5.92
CA TRP A 136 -13.27 -4.13 -6.05
C TRP A 136 -12.71 -2.82 -5.54
N MET A 137 -11.67 -2.87 -4.70
CA MET A 137 -10.83 -1.71 -4.41
C MET A 137 -9.34 -2.00 -4.60
N ASN A 138 -8.60 -0.95 -4.91
CA ASN A 138 -7.14 -0.98 -4.97
C ASN A 138 -6.51 0.32 -4.46
N ASP A 139 -5.73 1.00 -5.29
CA ASP A 139 -4.78 2.03 -4.93
C ASP A 139 -5.36 3.11 -3.99
N PRO A 140 -4.65 3.48 -2.90
CA PRO A 140 -4.88 4.74 -2.22
C PRO A 140 -4.50 5.94 -3.12
N CYS A 141 -5.47 6.77 -3.49
CA CYS A 141 -5.38 7.77 -4.57
C CYS A 141 -5.30 9.24 -4.12
N GLY A 142 -5.14 9.51 -2.84
CA GLY A 142 -5.01 10.89 -2.37
C GLY A 142 -4.98 11.05 -0.86
N PRO A 143 -4.29 10.17 -0.10
CA PRO A 143 -4.21 10.35 1.34
C PRO A 143 -3.74 11.77 1.68
N SER A 144 -4.48 12.49 2.52
CA SER A 144 -4.13 13.86 2.92
C SER A 144 -4.74 14.23 4.26
N TYR A 145 -4.22 15.30 4.87
CA TYR A 145 -4.74 15.90 6.09
C TYR A 145 -5.24 17.30 5.81
N ASP A 146 -6.49 17.59 6.17
CA ASP A 146 -7.06 18.92 6.08
C ASP A 146 -6.94 19.65 7.44
N PRO A 147 -6.03 20.63 7.58
CA PRO A 147 -5.84 21.36 8.83
C PRO A 147 -7.05 22.24 9.20
N ARG A 148 -7.92 22.58 8.25
CA ARG A 148 -9.11 23.43 8.47
C ARG A 148 -10.20 22.66 9.22
N THR A 149 -10.35 21.37 8.91
CA THR A 149 -11.38 20.49 9.50
C THR A 149 -10.82 19.53 10.56
N GLY A 150 -9.51 19.35 10.58
CA GLY A 150 -8.81 18.37 11.41
C GLY A 150 -9.11 16.93 11.00
N LEU A 151 -9.43 16.70 9.73
CA LEU A 151 -9.76 15.39 9.17
C LEU A 151 -8.61 14.86 8.31
N TYR A 152 -8.32 13.58 8.45
CA TYR A 152 -7.61 12.81 7.46
C TYR A 152 -8.59 12.32 6.41
N HIS A 153 -8.20 12.38 5.15
CA HIS A 153 -8.97 11.92 4.01
C HIS A 153 -8.21 10.79 3.31
N LEU A 154 -8.94 9.75 2.92
CA LEU A 154 -8.45 8.62 2.13
C LEU A 154 -9.37 8.43 0.93
N TRP A 155 -8.85 8.73 -0.26
CA TRP A 155 -9.47 8.32 -1.52
C TRP A 155 -8.82 7.03 -2.01
N TYR A 156 -9.57 6.23 -2.75
CA TYR A 156 -9.13 4.94 -3.25
C TYR A 156 -9.81 4.60 -4.56
N GLN A 157 -9.12 3.86 -5.44
CA GLN A 157 -9.77 3.28 -6.62
C GLN A 157 -10.85 2.28 -6.19
N TRP A 158 -12.02 2.38 -6.81
CA TRP A 158 -13.19 1.58 -6.47
C TRP A 158 -14.01 1.25 -7.71
N ASN A 159 -14.41 -0.02 -7.83
CA ASN A 159 -15.48 -0.45 -8.73
C ASN A 159 -16.70 -0.87 -7.88
N PRO A 160 -17.75 -0.05 -7.80
CA PRO A 160 -18.96 -0.41 -7.06
C PRO A 160 -19.82 -1.48 -7.76
N LEU A 161 -19.57 -1.76 -9.05
CA LEU A 161 -20.44 -2.60 -9.86
C LEU A 161 -20.02 -4.07 -9.91
N ALA A 162 -18.75 -4.38 -9.58
CA ALA A 162 -18.23 -5.73 -9.56
C ALA A 162 -17.07 -5.83 -8.56
N SER A 163 -16.73 -7.06 -8.16
CA SER A 163 -15.53 -7.30 -7.34
C SER A 163 -14.29 -7.57 -8.20
N THR A 164 -14.33 -7.17 -9.47
CA THR A 164 -13.22 -7.22 -10.42
C THR A 164 -12.83 -5.82 -10.85
N TRP A 165 -11.60 -5.68 -11.36
CA TRP A 165 -11.13 -4.41 -11.90
C TRP A 165 -11.94 -3.98 -13.14
N GLY A 166 -12.24 -2.69 -13.23
CA GLY A 166 -13.02 -2.09 -14.33
C GLY A 166 -13.90 -0.95 -13.81
N ASN A 167 -14.39 -0.07 -14.69
CA ASN A 167 -15.21 1.09 -14.30
C ASN A 167 -14.60 1.87 -13.11
N ILE A 168 -13.28 2.03 -13.13
CA ILE A 168 -12.54 2.53 -11.97
C ILE A 168 -12.98 3.96 -11.68
N SER A 169 -13.45 4.13 -10.45
CA SER A 169 -13.95 5.36 -9.86
C SER A 169 -13.14 5.66 -8.59
N TRP A 170 -13.29 6.84 -7.99
CA TRP A 170 -12.74 7.09 -6.65
C TRP A 170 -13.82 6.95 -5.58
N GLY A 171 -13.57 6.08 -4.61
CA GLY A 171 -14.23 6.11 -3.31
C GLY A 171 -13.59 7.14 -2.38
N HIS A 172 -14.29 7.49 -1.29
CA HIS A 172 -13.81 8.46 -0.30
C HIS A 172 -14.20 8.04 1.11
N ALA A 173 -13.23 8.09 2.02
CA ALA A 173 -13.44 8.01 3.45
C ALA A 173 -12.67 9.11 4.19
N TYR A 174 -13.13 9.45 5.39
CA TYR A 174 -12.45 10.40 6.26
C TYR A 174 -12.44 9.93 7.72
N SER A 175 -11.43 10.38 8.47
CA SER A 175 -11.19 10.00 9.86
C SER A 175 -10.58 11.15 10.66
N ARG A 176 -10.76 11.16 11.99
CA ARG A 176 -10.04 12.08 12.90
C ARG A 176 -8.74 11.49 13.46
N ASP A 177 -8.58 10.18 13.33
CA ASP A 177 -7.58 9.40 14.06
C ASP A 177 -6.92 8.31 13.20
N LEU A 178 -7.06 8.36 11.87
CA LEU A 178 -6.48 7.41 10.90
C LEU A 178 -6.98 5.96 11.00
N ILE A 179 -7.84 5.64 11.97
CA ILE A 179 -8.29 4.28 12.25
C ILE A 179 -9.80 4.14 12.08
N HIS A 180 -10.59 5.05 12.65
CA HIS A 180 -12.04 5.01 12.57
C HIS A 180 -12.51 5.88 11.40
N TRP A 181 -12.88 5.22 10.32
CA TRP A 181 -13.26 5.82 9.05
C TRP A 181 -14.78 5.88 8.90
N THR A 182 -15.27 7.03 8.43
CA THR A 182 -16.59 7.16 7.83
C THR A 182 -16.43 7.09 6.31
N SER A 183 -17.08 6.13 5.66
CA SER A 183 -16.96 5.92 4.22
C SER A 183 -18.20 6.42 3.49
N ARG A 184 -18.00 7.03 2.31
CA ARG A 184 -19.10 7.34 1.41
C ARG A 184 -19.67 6.05 0.81
N PRO A 185 -21.01 5.96 0.64
CA PRO A 185 -21.64 4.79 0.03
C PRO A 185 -21.62 4.83 -1.51
N GLN A 186 -21.19 5.94 -2.11
CA GLN A 186 -21.16 6.18 -3.56
C GLN A 186 -19.82 6.79 -3.96
N PRO A 187 -19.33 6.53 -5.18
CA PRO A 187 -18.10 7.15 -5.67
C PRO A 187 -18.22 8.68 -5.71
N VAL A 188 -17.09 9.37 -5.54
CA VAL A 188 -17.01 10.84 -5.61
C VAL A 188 -16.49 11.34 -6.96
N LEU A 189 -15.78 10.49 -7.70
CA LEU A 189 -15.40 10.66 -9.10
C LEU A 189 -15.71 9.35 -9.83
N SER A 190 -16.34 9.42 -10.99
CA SER A 190 -16.69 8.24 -11.80
C SER A 190 -16.36 8.49 -13.27
N PRO A 191 -16.06 7.44 -14.06
CA PRO A 191 -15.88 7.55 -15.50
C PRO A 191 -17.03 8.28 -16.18
N GLY A 192 -16.71 9.21 -17.08
CA GLY A 192 -17.74 9.95 -17.78
C GLY A 192 -17.19 10.90 -18.83
N SER A 193 -17.64 12.15 -18.77
CA SER A 193 -17.33 13.15 -19.79
C SER A 193 -16.01 13.87 -19.58
N ASN A 194 -15.22 13.51 -18.56
CA ASN A 194 -14.01 14.24 -18.19
C ASN A 194 -12.75 13.65 -18.83
N ASN A 195 -12.89 13.10 -20.04
CA ASN A 195 -11.85 12.34 -20.75
C ASN A 195 -11.39 11.07 -20.00
N ASP A 196 -12.21 10.61 -19.07
CA ASP A 196 -12.02 9.46 -18.19
C ASP A 196 -13.05 8.36 -18.48
N SER A 197 -13.56 8.28 -19.72
CA SER A 197 -14.65 7.38 -20.11
C SER A 197 -14.37 5.90 -19.84
N GLU A 198 -13.11 5.52 -19.68
CA GLU A 198 -12.68 4.15 -19.37
C GLU A 198 -12.19 3.98 -17.92
N GLY A 199 -11.95 5.07 -17.18
CA GLY A 199 -11.42 5.00 -15.82
C GLY A 199 -10.90 6.31 -15.26
N VAL A 200 -11.12 6.51 -13.95
CA VAL A 200 -10.53 7.55 -13.11
C VAL A 200 -9.39 6.92 -12.32
N PHE A 201 -8.19 6.90 -12.88
CA PHE A 201 -7.01 6.24 -12.30
C PHE A 201 -6.40 7.07 -11.16
N THR A 202 -5.31 6.57 -10.58
CA THR A 202 -4.64 7.11 -9.41
C THR A 202 -4.16 8.55 -9.65
N GLY A 203 -4.04 9.29 -8.54
CA GLY A 203 -3.67 10.70 -8.51
C GLY A 203 -3.32 11.14 -7.10
N CYS A 204 -3.46 12.45 -6.84
CA CYS A 204 -3.28 13.03 -5.52
C CYS A 204 -4.29 14.17 -5.26
N VAL A 205 -4.44 14.53 -3.98
CA VAL A 205 -5.30 15.63 -3.54
C VAL A 205 -4.49 16.62 -2.72
N LEU A 206 -4.57 17.90 -3.09
CA LEU A 206 -4.00 19.01 -2.35
C LEU A 206 -5.11 19.77 -1.61
N GLN A 207 -4.86 20.11 -0.35
CA GLN A 207 -5.79 20.83 0.53
C GLN A 207 -5.70 22.35 0.30
N ARG A 208 -5.90 22.77 -0.95
CA ARG A 208 -5.83 24.17 -1.40
C ARG A 208 -6.61 24.39 -2.70
N SER A 209 -6.92 25.67 -2.97
CA SER A 209 -7.38 26.13 -4.28
C SER A 209 -6.30 25.90 -5.36
N PRO A 210 -6.69 25.64 -6.62
CA PRO A 210 -5.73 25.50 -7.72
C PRO A 210 -5.12 26.84 -8.15
N LEU A 211 -5.73 27.96 -7.78
CA LEU A 211 -5.30 29.31 -8.15
C LEU A 211 -4.94 30.15 -6.91
N GLY A 212 -4.13 31.17 -7.13
CA GLY A 212 -3.71 32.13 -6.11
C GLY A 212 -2.39 31.77 -5.45
N THR A 213 -1.78 32.71 -4.74
CA THR A 213 -0.49 32.46 -4.07
C THR A 213 -0.61 31.28 -3.12
N PRO A 214 0.46 30.50 -2.85
CA PRO A 214 0.39 29.37 -1.92
C PRO A 214 -0.25 29.72 -0.58
N GLN A 215 0.04 30.93 -0.07
CA GLN A 215 -0.52 31.43 1.18
C GLN A 215 -2.02 31.71 1.08
N GLU A 216 -2.51 32.28 -0.02
CA GLU A 216 -3.95 32.50 -0.24
C GLU A 216 -4.69 31.19 -0.51
N ALA A 217 -4.09 30.31 -1.31
CA ALA A 217 -4.72 29.09 -1.78
C ALA A 217 -5.02 28.10 -0.66
N VAL A 218 -4.14 27.99 0.36
CA VAL A 218 -4.38 27.14 1.55
C VAL A 218 -5.43 27.69 2.50
N GLN A 219 -5.80 28.98 2.36
CA GLN A 219 -6.89 29.59 3.14
C GLN A 219 -8.26 29.38 2.49
N SER A 220 -8.30 29.03 1.19
CA SER A 220 -9.56 28.63 0.54
C SER A 220 -10.13 27.39 1.24
N ALA A 221 -11.44 27.20 1.16
CA ALA A 221 -12.10 25.94 1.54
C ALA A 221 -11.93 24.85 0.47
N ASP A 222 -11.40 25.20 -0.70
CA ASP A 222 -11.25 24.30 -1.82
C ASP A 222 -10.22 23.19 -1.56
N MET A 223 -10.46 22.06 -2.20
CA MET A 223 -9.50 20.97 -2.43
C MET A 223 -9.27 20.83 -3.92
N THR A 224 -8.06 20.43 -4.31
CA THR A 224 -7.70 20.18 -5.72
C THR A 224 -7.26 18.73 -5.89
N ALA A 225 -7.94 17.98 -6.74
CA ALA A 225 -7.54 16.65 -7.16
C ALA A 225 -6.86 16.72 -8.53
N LEU A 226 -5.73 16.04 -8.67
CA LEU A 226 -5.02 15.84 -9.93
C LEU A 226 -4.87 14.34 -10.13
N TYR A 227 -5.46 13.81 -11.21
CA TYR A 227 -5.58 12.38 -11.42
C TYR A 227 -5.44 12.00 -12.88
N THR A 228 -5.22 10.71 -13.12
CA THR A 228 -5.11 10.18 -14.48
C THR A 228 -6.50 9.87 -15.04
N ALA A 229 -6.94 10.65 -16.02
CA ALA A 229 -8.15 10.38 -16.79
C ALA A 229 -7.84 9.44 -17.95
N VAL A 230 -8.52 8.29 -17.99
CA VAL A 230 -8.30 7.25 -19.00
C VAL A 230 -9.41 7.24 -20.05
N SER A 231 -9.03 7.38 -21.31
CA SER A 231 -9.98 7.40 -22.43
C SER A 231 -9.91 6.16 -23.34
N LYS A 232 -8.97 5.24 -23.10
CA LYS A 232 -8.85 4.00 -23.89
C LYS A 232 -8.16 2.89 -23.12
N LEU A 233 -8.72 1.69 -23.19
CA LEU A 233 -8.16 0.44 -22.66
C LEU A 233 -7.97 -0.60 -23.79
N PRO A 234 -7.18 -1.68 -23.58
CA PRO A 234 -6.33 -1.93 -22.40
C PRO A 234 -5.07 -1.06 -22.39
N ILE A 235 -4.54 -0.82 -21.19
CA ILE A 235 -3.21 -0.24 -20.96
C ILE A 235 -2.42 -1.26 -20.15
N HIS A 236 -1.26 -1.68 -20.66
CA HIS A 236 -0.41 -2.66 -19.99
C HIS A 236 1.01 -2.56 -20.52
N HIS A 237 2.02 -2.73 -19.66
CA HIS A 237 3.43 -2.53 -20.01
C HIS A 237 3.97 -3.49 -21.10
N THR A 238 3.25 -4.57 -21.39
CA THR A 238 3.58 -5.54 -22.46
C THR A 238 2.87 -5.29 -23.79
N LEU A 239 1.97 -4.31 -23.85
CA LEU A 239 1.16 -3.99 -25.02
C LEU A 239 1.61 -2.67 -25.66
N PRO A 240 1.33 -2.44 -26.96
CA PRO A 240 1.56 -1.14 -27.58
C PRO A 240 0.78 -0.03 -26.87
N TYR A 241 1.44 1.08 -26.60
CA TYR A 241 0.84 2.24 -25.97
C TYR A 241 -0.12 2.98 -26.92
N ASN A 242 -1.30 3.34 -26.41
CA ASN A 242 -2.25 4.16 -27.14
C ASN A 242 -2.00 5.63 -26.80
N TYR A 243 -1.20 6.33 -27.60
CA TYR A 243 -0.82 7.72 -27.29
C TYR A 243 -2.03 8.61 -26.94
N GLY A 244 -1.96 9.30 -25.79
CA GLY A 244 -3.01 10.16 -25.27
C GLY A 244 -4.17 9.42 -24.58
N CYS A 245 -4.06 8.11 -24.33
CA CYS A 245 -5.08 7.38 -23.56
C CYS A 245 -5.10 7.74 -22.07
N GLU A 246 -3.95 8.11 -21.50
CA GLU A 246 -3.80 8.60 -20.14
C GLU A 246 -3.51 10.12 -20.18
N LYS A 247 -4.29 10.90 -19.43
CA LYS A 247 -4.16 12.37 -19.34
C LYS A 247 -4.18 12.80 -17.88
N VAL A 248 -3.54 13.91 -17.54
CA VAL A 248 -3.71 14.51 -16.21
C VAL A 248 -4.86 15.50 -16.26
N VAL A 249 -5.84 15.33 -15.38
CA VAL A 249 -6.99 16.21 -15.24
C VAL A 249 -7.02 16.81 -13.85
N LEU A 250 -7.45 18.07 -13.75
CA LEU A 250 -7.65 18.79 -12.51
C LEU A 250 -9.15 18.90 -12.20
N SER A 251 -9.52 18.60 -10.97
CA SER A 251 -10.87 18.83 -10.43
C SER A 251 -10.79 19.53 -9.08
N THR A 252 -11.80 20.32 -8.75
CA THR A 252 -11.90 21.02 -7.46
C THR A 252 -13.12 20.58 -6.67
N SER A 253 -13.01 20.62 -5.35
CA SER A 253 -14.11 20.36 -4.43
C SER A 253 -14.19 21.48 -3.38
N ALA A 254 -15.39 21.98 -3.13
CA ALA A 254 -15.64 23.01 -2.11
C ALA A 254 -16.46 22.47 -0.91
N ASP A 255 -16.71 21.15 -0.87
CA ASP A 255 -17.60 20.50 0.11
C ASP A 255 -16.90 19.38 0.90
N GLY A 256 -15.57 19.48 1.02
CA GLY A 256 -14.76 18.50 1.76
C GLY A 256 -14.45 17.22 0.99
N GLY A 257 -14.47 17.29 -0.35
CA GLY A 257 -14.16 16.16 -1.23
C GLY A 257 -15.35 15.27 -1.56
N GLN A 258 -16.58 15.71 -1.24
CA GLN A 258 -17.80 14.93 -1.48
C GLN A 258 -18.27 15.01 -2.94
N THR A 259 -18.09 16.17 -3.57
CA THR A 259 -18.32 16.37 -4.99
C THR A 259 -17.14 17.09 -5.63
N TRP A 260 -16.91 16.80 -6.90
CA TRP A 260 -15.78 17.31 -7.67
C TRP A 260 -16.25 17.91 -8.99
N ILE A 261 -15.71 19.09 -9.31
CA ILE A 261 -15.97 19.82 -10.55
C ILE A 261 -14.69 19.84 -11.37
N SER A 262 -14.74 19.24 -12.56
CA SER A 262 -13.62 19.29 -13.49
C SER A 262 -13.27 20.71 -13.90
N GLN A 263 -11.98 21.01 -13.89
CA GLN A 263 -11.39 22.23 -14.44
C GLN A 263 -10.69 21.98 -15.79
N GLY A 264 -10.65 20.72 -16.26
CA GLY A 264 -10.11 20.34 -17.56
C GLY A 264 -8.77 19.61 -17.52
N ILE A 265 -8.25 19.32 -18.72
CA ILE A 265 -6.97 18.63 -18.93
C ILE A 265 -5.82 19.60 -18.62
N VAL A 266 -4.89 19.15 -17.80
CA VAL A 266 -3.65 19.85 -17.45
C VAL A 266 -2.51 19.40 -18.36
N VAL A 267 -2.38 18.09 -18.57
CA VAL A 267 -1.39 17.49 -19.47
C VAL A 267 -2.09 16.44 -20.32
N ASP A 268 -1.98 16.57 -21.65
CA ASP A 268 -2.74 15.78 -22.63
C ASP A 268 -2.13 14.41 -22.97
N GLY A 269 -0.97 14.08 -22.40
CA GLY A 269 -0.30 12.79 -22.51
C GLY A 269 1.21 12.88 -22.24
N PRO A 270 1.95 11.77 -22.46
CA PRO A 270 3.41 11.73 -22.33
C PRO A 270 4.12 12.65 -23.34
N PRO A 271 5.39 13.04 -23.08
CA PRO A 271 6.21 13.76 -24.08
C PRO A 271 6.21 13.07 -25.45
N LYS A 272 6.01 13.84 -26.52
CA LYS A 272 5.77 13.32 -27.89
C LYS A 272 6.97 12.64 -28.53
N ASP A 273 8.16 12.97 -28.03
CA ASP A 273 9.45 12.49 -28.50
C ASP A 273 9.89 11.19 -27.80
N LEU A 274 9.13 10.70 -26.81
CA LEU A 274 9.41 9.47 -26.08
C LEU A 274 8.43 8.35 -26.45
N ASP A 275 8.96 7.16 -26.76
CA ASP A 275 8.16 5.94 -26.95
C ASP A 275 7.90 5.29 -25.59
N VAL A 276 6.78 5.65 -24.96
CA VAL A 276 6.41 5.16 -23.62
C VAL A 276 5.57 3.88 -23.68
N ILE A 277 5.58 3.10 -22.60
CA ILE A 277 4.70 1.92 -22.42
C ILE A 277 3.54 2.18 -21.44
N SER A 278 3.65 3.25 -20.66
CA SER A 278 2.73 3.65 -19.59
C SER A 278 3.10 5.06 -19.14
N TRP A 279 2.10 5.82 -18.68
CA TRP A 279 2.29 7.19 -18.17
C TRP A 279 1.09 7.58 -17.29
N ARG A 280 1.21 7.44 -15.96
CA ARG A 280 0.08 7.66 -15.03
C ARG A 280 0.51 7.97 -13.60
N ASP A 281 -0.50 8.20 -12.76
CA ASP A 281 -0.42 8.34 -11.31
C ASP A 281 0.33 9.62 -10.86
N PRO A 282 -0.18 10.83 -11.20
CA PRO A 282 0.47 12.08 -10.83
C PRO A 282 0.54 12.26 -9.31
N TYR A 283 1.75 12.45 -8.79
CA TYR A 283 2.02 12.84 -7.42
C TYR A 283 2.66 14.22 -7.37
N ILE A 284 2.12 15.11 -6.55
CA ILE A 284 2.53 16.51 -6.49
C ILE A 284 2.88 16.89 -5.07
N ALA A 285 4.06 17.46 -4.88
CA ALA A 285 4.51 17.98 -3.61
C ALA A 285 5.62 19.03 -3.81
N GLN A 286 5.95 19.73 -2.73
CA GLN A 286 7.17 20.53 -2.69
C GLN A 286 8.40 19.61 -2.64
N TRP A 287 9.47 19.99 -3.33
CA TRP A 287 10.73 19.24 -3.27
C TRP A 287 11.95 20.16 -3.25
N PRO A 288 12.47 20.50 -2.05
CA PRO A 288 13.65 21.36 -1.92
C PRO A 288 14.89 20.82 -2.65
N LEU A 289 15.01 19.50 -2.80
CA LEU A 289 16.07 18.90 -3.61
C LEU A 289 16.00 19.37 -5.06
N LEU A 290 14.82 19.30 -5.70
CA LEU A 290 14.69 19.69 -7.10
C LEU A 290 14.87 21.19 -7.29
N ASP A 291 14.43 22.02 -6.35
CA ASP A 291 14.75 23.46 -6.36
C ASP A 291 16.27 23.68 -6.49
N THR A 292 17.05 22.91 -5.72
CA THR A 292 18.52 22.97 -5.74
C THR A 292 19.09 22.44 -7.05
N LEU A 293 18.64 21.28 -7.52
CA LEU A 293 19.20 20.61 -8.71
C LEU A 293 18.95 21.38 -10.01
N ILE A 294 17.80 22.06 -10.14
CA ILE A 294 17.50 22.89 -11.32
C ILE A 294 17.99 24.34 -11.19
N GLY A 295 18.63 24.69 -10.06
CA GLY A 295 19.14 26.03 -9.81
C GLY A 295 18.05 27.09 -9.63
N ARG A 296 16.89 26.72 -9.07
CA ARG A 296 15.80 27.65 -8.77
C ARG A 296 16.22 28.60 -7.63
N THR A 297 16.05 29.90 -7.84
CA THR A 297 16.41 30.95 -6.87
C THR A 297 15.20 31.68 -6.27
N ASP A 298 13.99 31.29 -6.68
CA ASP A 298 12.74 31.87 -6.16
C ASP A 298 12.58 31.49 -4.69
N PRO A 299 12.30 32.45 -3.79
CA PRO A 299 12.07 32.16 -2.37
C PRO A 299 10.79 31.36 -2.10
N THR A 300 9.86 31.31 -3.06
CA THR A 300 8.64 30.49 -2.97
C THR A 300 9.02 29.04 -3.28
N PRO A 301 8.76 28.08 -2.36
CA PRO A 301 9.06 26.67 -2.58
C PRO A 301 8.48 26.18 -3.90
N GLY A 302 9.29 25.49 -4.71
CA GLY A 302 8.82 24.92 -5.96
C GLY A 302 7.82 23.79 -5.72
N LEU A 303 6.85 23.65 -6.64
CA LEU A 303 6.01 22.46 -6.74
C LEU A 303 6.46 21.62 -7.92
N TYR A 304 6.47 20.31 -7.70
CA TYR A 304 6.89 19.34 -8.68
C TYR A 304 5.86 18.24 -8.79
N ALA A 305 5.72 17.69 -9.98
CA ALA A 305 4.91 16.51 -10.22
C ALA A 305 5.76 15.38 -10.77
N LEU A 306 5.54 14.16 -10.27
CA LEU A 306 6.02 12.94 -10.91
C LEU A 306 4.83 12.17 -11.47
N ILE A 307 5.04 11.64 -12.67
CA ILE A 307 4.15 10.68 -13.31
C ILE A 307 4.98 9.41 -13.51
N ALA A 308 4.47 8.27 -13.07
CA ALA A 308 5.16 6.99 -13.15
C ALA A 308 4.93 6.34 -14.54
N GLY A 309 5.89 5.55 -14.99
CA GLY A 309 5.72 4.72 -16.16
C GLY A 309 7.01 4.06 -16.62
N GLY A 310 7.16 3.94 -17.94
CA GLY A 310 8.36 3.39 -18.55
C GLY A 310 8.57 3.83 -19.99
N ILE A 311 9.83 3.86 -20.40
CA ILE A 311 10.25 4.04 -21.78
C ILE A 311 10.47 2.66 -22.38
N LYS A 312 9.84 2.42 -23.51
CA LYS A 312 9.86 1.14 -24.22
C LYS A 312 11.28 0.68 -24.49
N ASP A 313 11.52 -0.61 -24.23
CA ASP A 313 12.79 -1.30 -24.45
C ASP A 313 14.01 -0.66 -23.76
N THR A 314 13.80 0.29 -22.84
CA THR A 314 14.86 1.09 -22.23
C THR A 314 14.84 0.95 -20.71
N THR A 315 13.90 1.61 -20.02
CA THR A 315 13.90 1.69 -18.56
C THR A 315 12.50 2.00 -18.04
N PRO A 316 12.07 1.43 -16.90
CA PRO A 316 11.04 2.08 -16.09
C PRO A 316 11.58 3.42 -15.53
N THR A 317 10.70 4.41 -15.32
CA THR A 317 11.12 5.75 -14.88
C THR A 317 9.96 6.56 -14.31
N THR A 318 10.28 7.72 -13.72
CA THR A 318 9.34 8.82 -13.49
C THR A 318 9.56 9.95 -14.49
N PHE A 319 8.49 10.56 -14.97
CA PHE A 319 8.46 11.78 -15.78
C PHE A 319 8.21 12.97 -14.85
N ALA A 320 9.15 13.91 -14.79
CA ALA A 320 9.10 15.02 -13.87
C ALA A 320 8.66 16.32 -14.55
N TYR A 321 7.89 17.11 -13.79
CA TYR A 321 7.38 18.40 -14.23
C TYR A 321 7.56 19.43 -13.10
N THR A 322 7.87 20.67 -13.45
CA THR A 322 7.61 21.82 -12.57
C THR A 322 6.15 22.20 -12.68
N VAL A 323 5.53 22.57 -11.56
CA VAL A 323 4.16 23.07 -11.47
C VAL A 323 4.18 24.50 -10.94
N ASP A 324 3.44 25.42 -11.55
CA ASP A 324 3.33 26.78 -11.02
C ASP A 324 2.60 26.75 -9.66
N PRO A 325 3.26 27.19 -8.57
CA PRO A 325 2.63 27.20 -7.25
C PRO A 325 1.44 28.15 -7.14
N ASN A 326 1.23 29.07 -8.08
CA ASN A 326 0.09 29.99 -8.13
C ASN A 326 -1.04 29.53 -9.06
N ASP A 327 -0.77 28.57 -9.95
CA ASP A 327 -1.73 28.00 -10.89
C ASP A 327 -1.39 26.53 -11.16
N LEU A 328 -2.07 25.62 -10.47
CA LEU A 328 -1.82 24.18 -10.54
C LEU A 328 -2.16 23.57 -11.92
N SER A 329 -2.71 24.35 -12.87
CA SER A 329 -2.89 23.92 -14.26
C SER A 329 -1.65 24.13 -15.14
N GLN A 330 -0.64 24.88 -14.68
CA GLN A 330 0.53 25.22 -15.48
C GLN A 330 1.72 24.31 -15.17
N TRP A 331 1.99 23.36 -16.07
CA TRP A 331 3.04 22.35 -15.93
C TRP A 331 4.08 22.51 -17.02
N SER A 332 5.36 22.31 -16.68
CA SER A 332 6.45 22.26 -17.65
C SER A 332 7.28 20.99 -17.43
N TYR A 333 7.44 20.20 -18.48
CA TYR A 333 8.23 18.98 -18.44
C TYR A 333 9.72 19.31 -18.26
N ILE A 334 10.38 18.61 -17.33
CA ILE A 334 11.80 18.82 -17.02
C ILE A 334 12.68 17.60 -17.25
N GLY A 335 12.10 16.48 -17.71
CA GLY A 335 12.83 15.26 -18.06
C GLY A 335 12.37 14.04 -17.27
N THR A 336 13.04 12.92 -17.52
CA THR A 336 12.96 11.74 -16.66
C THR A 336 13.93 11.87 -15.49
N LEU A 337 13.67 11.22 -14.35
CA LEU A 337 14.59 11.29 -13.20
C LEU A 337 15.43 10.03 -12.99
N ALA A 338 15.11 8.93 -13.67
CA ALA A 338 15.81 7.67 -13.52
C ALA A 338 16.03 7.00 -14.88
N ASP A 339 17.17 6.34 -14.99
CA ASP A 339 17.46 5.37 -16.04
C ASP A 339 18.21 4.22 -15.38
N VAL A 340 17.46 3.20 -14.99
CA VAL A 340 17.97 2.05 -14.24
C VAL A 340 18.17 0.82 -15.13
N GLY A 341 17.60 0.84 -16.33
CA GLY A 341 17.47 -0.32 -17.20
C GLY A 341 16.33 -1.27 -16.76
N ARG A 342 15.73 -1.96 -17.73
CA ARG A 342 14.65 -2.94 -17.47
C ARG A 342 15.14 -4.09 -16.60
N ASN A 343 14.33 -4.42 -15.59
CA ASN A 343 14.57 -5.50 -14.63
C ASN A 343 15.96 -5.44 -13.97
N CYS A 344 16.48 -4.23 -13.79
CA CYS A 344 17.70 -4.03 -13.01
C CYS A 344 17.50 -4.55 -11.59
N LYS A 345 18.43 -5.39 -11.12
CA LYS A 345 18.43 -5.91 -9.75
C LYS A 345 19.29 -4.99 -8.91
N ALA A 346 18.67 -4.21 -8.03
CA ALA A 346 19.34 -3.24 -7.19
C ALA A 346 20.02 -3.92 -5.98
N GLU A 347 21.25 -3.50 -5.69
CA GLU A 347 22.00 -3.93 -4.51
C GLU A 347 21.48 -3.24 -3.22
N PRO A 348 21.64 -3.85 -2.03
CA PRO A 348 22.34 -5.12 -1.78
C PRO A 348 21.43 -6.35 -1.85
N TYR A 349 20.11 -6.17 -1.98
CA TYR A 349 19.13 -7.25 -1.81
C TYR A 349 18.67 -7.87 -3.14
N GLY A 350 19.19 -7.40 -4.28
CA GLY A 350 18.75 -7.85 -5.60
C GLY A 350 17.31 -7.49 -5.91
N VAL A 351 16.81 -6.34 -5.41
CA VAL A 351 15.43 -5.90 -5.65
C VAL A 351 15.25 -5.63 -7.14
N ASP A 352 14.30 -6.33 -7.77
CA ASP A 352 13.96 -6.11 -9.18
C ASP A 352 13.22 -4.79 -9.34
N LEU A 353 13.76 -3.88 -10.16
CA LEU A 353 13.14 -2.60 -10.45
C LEU A 353 12.07 -2.66 -11.55
N GLY A 354 11.72 -3.87 -12.01
CA GLY A 354 10.61 -4.12 -12.91
C GLY A 354 10.84 -3.64 -14.34
N GLN A 355 9.79 -3.77 -15.14
CA GLN A 355 9.73 -3.23 -16.51
C GLN A 355 8.98 -1.91 -16.56
N ASN A 356 8.13 -1.65 -15.57
CA ASN A 356 7.28 -0.48 -15.46
C ASN A 356 7.21 -0.01 -14.00
N TRP A 357 7.07 1.29 -13.79
CA TRP A 357 6.77 1.88 -12.48
C TRP A 357 5.36 2.46 -12.44
N GLU A 358 4.76 2.39 -11.27
CA GLU A 358 3.43 2.91 -10.93
C GLU A 358 3.49 3.67 -9.61
N VAL A 359 2.49 4.53 -9.37
CA VAL A 359 2.26 5.25 -8.11
C VAL A 359 3.56 5.77 -7.48
N ALA A 360 4.28 6.63 -8.20
CA ALA A 360 5.55 7.16 -7.74
C ALA A 360 5.33 8.35 -6.80
N ASN A 361 6.01 8.37 -5.66
CA ASN A 361 6.07 9.55 -4.77
C ASN A 361 7.53 9.95 -4.55
N PHE A 362 7.72 11.19 -4.12
CA PHE A 362 9.00 11.69 -3.67
C PHE A 362 8.83 12.43 -2.35
N PHE A 363 9.84 12.33 -1.48
CA PHE A 363 9.80 13.05 -0.21
C PHE A 363 11.16 13.12 0.48
N THR A 364 11.28 14.13 1.33
CA THR A 364 12.35 14.27 2.30
C THR A 364 11.90 13.75 3.66
N ILE A 365 12.78 13.01 4.36
CA ILE A 365 12.63 12.75 5.79
C ILE A 365 13.77 13.47 6.51
N ALA A 366 13.44 14.31 7.49
CA ALA A 366 14.42 14.96 8.35
C ALA A 366 14.69 14.10 9.61
N ALA A 367 15.96 13.85 9.92
CA ALA A 367 16.36 13.23 11.18
C ALA A 367 16.35 14.29 12.28
N LYS A 368 15.44 14.15 13.25
CA LYS A 368 15.41 14.96 14.47
C LYS A 368 16.36 14.38 15.52
N ALA A 369 17.66 14.40 15.26
CA ALA A 369 18.67 14.01 16.26
C ALA A 369 19.34 15.26 16.86
N PHE A 370 19.50 15.27 18.19
CA PHE A 370 20.06 16.34 19.02
C PHE A 370 21.13 17.21 18.32
N GLY A 371 20.71 18.36 17.78
CA GLY A 371 21.61 19.41 17.27
C GLY A 371 22.19 19.20 15.87
N SER A 372 21.83 18.15 15.14
CA SER A 372 22.23 17.93 13.74
C SER A 372 21.03 17.55 12.88
N THR A 373 20.64 18.42 11.95
CA THR A 373 19.63 18.12 10.93
C THR A 373 20.28 17.35 9.79
N CYS A 374 20.22 16.02 9.84
CA CYS A 374 20.53 15.19 8.67
C CYS A 374 19.20 14.88 7.96
N SER A 375 19.03 15.24 6.69
CA SER A 375 17.88 14.82 5.89
C SER A 375 18.30 13.73 4.90
N ALA A 376 17.36 12.89 4.51
CA ALA A 376 17.53 12.03 3.34
C ALA A 376 16.33 12.16 2.42
N GLU A 377 16.63 12.00 1.14
CA GLU A 377 15.68 12.11 0.04
C GLU A 377 15.31 10.71 -0.44
N TYR A 378 14.03 10.50 -0.70
CA TYR A 378 13.49 9.21 -1.08
C TYR A 378 12.60 9.32 -2.31
N LEU A 379 12.69 8.32 -3.17
CA LEU A 379 11.61 7.95 -4.08
C LEU A 379 10.90 6.73 -3.51
N LEU A 380 9.57 6.73 -3.59
CA LEU A 380 8.73 5.56 -3.41
C LEU A 380 8.17 5.22 -4.78
N ILE A 381 8.31 3.97 -5.21
CA ILE A 381 7.84 3.49 -6.51
C ILE A 381 7.18 2.13 -6.34
N ASN A 382 6.26 1.80 -7.24
CA ASN A 382 5.66 0.47 -7.28
C ASN A 382 6.07 -0.17 -8.60
N VAL A 383 6.76 -1.30 -8.53
CA VAL A 383 7.37 -1.95 -9.70
C VAL A 383 6.48 -3.06 -10.23
N GLU A 384 6.33 -3.14 -11.55
CA GLU A 384 5.55 -4.16 -12.26
C GLU A 384 6.43 -4.88 -13.30
N GLY A 385 6.16 -6.16 -13.53
CA GLY A 385 6.85 -6.95 -14.56
C GLY A 385 8.20 -7.50 -14.10
N CYS A 386 8.34 -7.76 -12.79
CA CYS A 386 9.53 -8.36 -12.21
C CYS A 386 9.75 -9.80 -12.69
N ILE A 387 11.02 -10.22 -12.75
CA ILE A 387 11.42 -11.55 -13.22
C ILE A 387 11.71 -12.46 -12.01
N ALA A 388 11.14 -13.67 -12.07
CA ALA A 388 11.37 -14.72 -11.08
C ALA A 388 12.87 -15.09 -10.92
N PRO A 389 13.34 -15.46 -9.72
CA PRO A 389 12.57 -15.59 -8.48
C PRO A 389 12.20 -14.23 -7.86
N GLY A 390 11.05 -14.15 -7.19
CA GLY A 390 10.52 -12.92 -6.57
C GLY A 390 9.06 -12.66 -6.94
N PRO A 391 8.43 -11.63 -6.33
CA PRO A 391 7.06 -11.27 -6.66
C PRO A 391 6.99 -10.60 -8.04
N ALA A 392 5.88 -10.77 -8.76
CA ALA A 392 5.68 -10.13 -10.08
C ALA A 392 5.57 -8.60 -10.01
N ARG A 393 5.25 -8.08 -8.81
CA ARG A 393 5.13 -6.66 -8.49
C ARG A 393 5.55 -6.41 -7.04
N ALA A 394 6.08 -5.22 -6.73
CA ALA A 394 6.47 -4.88 -5.36
C ALA A 394 6.43 -3.37 -5.08
N PRO A 395 6.15 -2.94 -3.83
CA PRO A 395 6.31 -1.57 -3.39
C PRO A 395 7.75 -1.36 -2.91
N VAL A 396 8.45 -0.39 -3.50
CA VAL A 396 9.90 -0.18 -3.34
C VAL A 396 10.16 1.23 -2.87
N TYR A 397 11.16 1.40 -2.01
CA TYR A 397 11.75 2.70 -1.72
C TYR A 397 13.19 2.77 -2.25
N MET A 398 13.59 3.96 -2.69
CA MET A 398 14.95 4.29 -3.07
C MET A 398 15.41 5.47 -2.22
N LYS A 399 16.41 5.27 -1.37
CA LYS A 399 17.14 6.36 -0.73
C LYS A 399 18.11 6.93 -1.75
N LEU A 400 18.08 8.24 -2.00
CA LEU A 400 18.89 8.86 -3.05
C LEU A 400 20.32 9.15 -2.59
N ASN A 401 21.28 8.95 -3.49
CA ASN A 401 22.68 9.36 -3.35
C ASN A 401 22.89 10.72 -4.03
N LEU A 402 22.86 11.80 -3.24
CA LEU A 402 22.98 13.15 -3.77
C LEU A 402 24.35 13.46 -4.38
N GLU A 403 25.41 12.79 -3.93
CA GLU A 403 26.76 12.95 -4.48
C GLU A 403 26.92 12.25 -5.84
N ALA A 404 26.14 11.18 -6.07
CA ALA A 404 26.17 10.43 -7.32
C ALA A 404 25.11 10.90 -8.34
N THR A 405 24.20 11.78 -7.95
CA THR A 405 23.23 12.41 -8.86
C THR A 405 23.96 13.10 -10.00
N GLN A 406 23.59 12.76 -11.23
CA GLN A 406 24.20 13.34 -12.43
C GLN A 406 23.30 14.39 -13.04
N ILE A 407 23.89 15.44 -13.58
CA ILE A 407 23.22 16.45 -14.40
C ILE A 407 24.00 16.54 -15.71
N ASN A 408 23.46 15.93 -16.77
CA ASN A 408 24.09 15.88 -18.08
C ASN A 408 23.18 16.61 -19.08
N ASP A 409 23.69 17.63 -19.76
CA ASP A 409 22.93 18.45 -20.72
C ASP A 409 21.58 18.98 -20.18
N GLY A 410 21.50 19.22 -18.86
CA GLY A 410 20.30 19.71 -18.18
C GLY A 410 19.35 18.61 -17.70
N GLU A 411 19.60 17.33 -18.02
CA GLU A 411 18.81 16.20 -17.52
C GLU A 411 19.31 15.72 -16.16
N ILE A 412 18.40 15.60 -15.20
CA ILE A 412 18.69 15.07 -13.86
C ILE A 412 18.59 13.54 -13.89
N ARG A 413 19.59 12.86 -13.34
CA ARG A 413 19.59 11.40 -13.13
C ARG A 413 19.87 11.09 -11.67
N LEU A 414 18.81 10.78 -10.94
CA LEU A 414 18.87 10.39 -9.53
C LEU A 414 19.44 8.98 -9.41
N GLN A 415 20.44 8.83 -8.54
CA GLN A 415 21.09 7.54 -8.28
C GLN A 415 20.68 7.01 -6.91
N PRO A 416 20.31 5.72 -6.76
CA PRO A 416 20.00 5.17 -5.46
C PRO A 416 21.28 4.93 -4.65
N ALA A 417 21.26 5.36 -3.38
CA ALA A 417 22.22 4.95 -2.35
C ALA A 417 21.84 3.58 -1.76
N HIS A 418 20.54 3.32 -1.65
CA HIS A 418 19.98 2.09 -1.10
C HIS A 418 18.59 1.86 -1.69
N VAL A 419 18.26 0.60 -1.97
CA VAL A 419 16.94 0.18 -2.45
C VAL A 419 16.43 -0.94 -1.57
N GLY A 420 15.18 -0.82 -1.11
CA GLY A 420 14.53 -1.82 -0.28
C GLY A 420 13.04 -1.91 -0.56
N LEU A 421 12.40 -2.94 -0.02
CA LEU A 421 10.96 -3.14 -0.13
C LEU A 421 10.24 -2.39 1.00
N LEU A 422 9.07 -1.85 0.71
CA LEU A 422 8.14 -1.30 1.71
C LEU A 422 7.25 -2.39 2.31
N ASP A 423 7.13 -3.52 1.62
CA ASP A 423 6.44 -4.71 2.07
C ASP A 423 7.00 -5.93 1.32
N HIS A 424 7.19 -7.03 2.04
CA HIS A 424 7.73 -8.28 1.49
C HIS A 424 6.68 -9.28 1.00
N GLY A 425 5.39 -8.97 1.14
CA GLY A 425 4.29 -9.83 0.71
C GLY A 425 3.46 -9.23 -0.41
N CYS A 426 2.13 -9.32 -0.31
CA CYS A 426 1.19 -9.01 -1.39
C CYS A 426 0.59 -7.59 -1.35
N LEU A 427 1.25 -6.67 -0.63
CA LEU A 427 0.94 -5.24 -0.67
C LEU A 427 1.54 -4.61 -1.93
N TYR A 428 0.79 -3.73 -2.58
CA TYR A 428 1.22 -2.97 -3.75
C TYR A 428 0.58 -1.57 -3.76
N ALA A 429 0.86 -0.77 -4.79
CA ALA A 429 0.33 0.59 -4.95
C ALA A 429 0.49 1.45 -3.69
N ALA A 430 1.66 1.35 -3.06
CA ALA A 430 2.02 2.16 -1.91
C ALA A 430 1.93 3.65 -2.27
N SER A 431 1.27 4.45 -1.44
CA SER A 431 1.15 5.89 -1.58
C SER A 431 1.30 6.56 -0.23
N SER A 432 1.94 7.73 -0.22
CA SER A 432 2.38 8.41 0.98
C SER A 432 2.08 9.91 0.94
N PHE A 433 1.90 10.50 2.11
CA PHE A 433 1.72 11.95 2.25
C PHE A 433 2.41 12.46 3.51
N HIS A 434 2.66 13.78 3.54
CA HIS A 434 3.19 14.43 4.72
C HIS A 434 2.05 14.81 5.65
N ASP A 435 2.10 14.32 6.89
CA ASP A 435 1.16 14.65 7.94
C ASP A 435 1.65 15.90 8.68
N ASP A 436 1.20 17.09 8.23
CA ASP A 436 1.59 18.37 8.81
C ASP A 436 1.23 18.50 10.30
N LYS A 437 0.23 17.74 10.77
CA LYS A 437 -0.21 17.77 12.18
C LYS A 437 0.89 17.28 13.11
N LEU A 438 1.59 16.22 12.72
CA LEU A 438 2.59 15.54 13.54
C LEU A 438 3.99 15.56 12.93
N ASP A 439 4.14 16.23 11.78
CA ASP A 439 5.40 16.38 11.04
C ASP A 439 6.10 15.04 10.82
N ARG A 440 5.38 14.14 10.14
CA ARG A 440 5.80 12.77 9.83
C ARG A 440 5.35 12.36 8.42
N ARG A 441 5.89 11.26 7.90
CA ARG A 441 5.51 10.68 6.61
C ARG A 441 4.64 9.46 6.86
N LEU A 442 3.39 9.50 6.39
CA LEU A 442 2.46 8.38 6.48
C LEU A 442 2.29 7.71 5.13
N MET A 443 2.08 6.40 5.13
CA MET A 443 1.91 5.57 3.96
C MET A 443 0.79 4.54 4.16
N TRP A 444 0.07 4.26 3.08
CA TRP A 444 -0.81 3.10 2.93
C TRP A 444 -0.46 2.37 1.64
N GLY A 445 -0.88 1.11 1.55
CA GLY A 445 -0.88 0.37 0.29
C GLY A 445 -2.13 -0.49 0.14
N TRP A 446 -2.32 -0.98 -1.07
CA TRP A 446 -3.33 -1.96 -1.42
C TRP A 446 -2.82 -3.37 -1.11
N ILE A 447 -3.51 -4.11 -0.25
CA ILE A 447 -3.28 -5.54 -0.07
C ILE A 447 -4.26 -6.27 -0.96
N THR A 448 -3.71 -7.05 -1.89
CA THR A 448 -4.47 -7.83 -2.87
C THR A 448 -5.15 -9.04 -2.21
N GLU A 449 -6.05 -9.71 -2.93
CA GLU A 449 -6.50 -11.06 -2.54
C GLU A 449 -5.41 -12.14 -2.74
N ASP A 450 -4.17 -11.74 -3.06
CA ASP A 450 -3.09 -12.63 -3.46
C ASP A 450 -3.55 -13.52 -4.64
N ASP A 451 -3.97 -14.74 -4.35
CA ASP A 451 -4.35 -15.73 -5.35
C ASP A 451 -5.74 -16.35 -5.11
N LEU A 452 -6.64 -15.66 -4.40
CA LEU A 452 -8.05 -16.07 -4.37
C LEU A 452 -8.64 -15.95 -5.80
N PRO A 453 -9.32 -16.98 -6.34
CA PRO A 453 -9.79 -16.95 -7.73
C PRO A 453 -10.80 -15.82 -7.98
N GLU A 454 -10.72 -15.22 -9.17
CA GLU A 454 -11.57 -14.09 -9.56
C GLU A 454 -13.06 -14.39 -9.45
N ASP A 455 -13.49 -15.53 -9.97
CA ASP A 455 -14.89 -15.96 -9.88
C ASP A 455 -15.37 -16.05 -8.42
N TYR A 456 -14.48 -16.41 -7.50
CA TYR A 456 -14.82 -16.53 -6.09
C TYR A 456 -14.96 -15.16 -5.43
N TYR A 457 -13.97 -14.27 -5.55
CA TYR A 457 -14.10 -12.95 -4.91
C TYR A 457 -15.20 -12.11 -5.57
N ASN A 458 -15.50 -12.34 -6.85
CA ASN A 458 -16.68 -11.74 -7.47
C ASN A 458 -17.98 -12.23 -6.82
N THR A 459 -18.05 -13.51 -6.45
CA THR A 459 -19.18 -14.11 -5.72
C THR A 459 -19.24 -13.68 -4.25
N GLN A 460 -18.10 -13.47 -3.57
CA GLN A 460 -18.08 -12.98 -2.20
C GLN A 460 -18.48 -11.49 -2.11
N GLY A 461 -18.42 -10.77 -3.24
CA GLY A 461 -18.95 -9.40 -3.35
C GLY A 461 -17.97 -8.32 -2.90
N TRP A 462 -16.69 -8.64 -2.73
CA TRP A 462 -15.63 -7.67 -2.50
C TRP A 462 -14.24 -8.25 -2.82
N ALA A 463 -13.27 -7.38 -3.14
CA ALA A 463 -11.87 -7.75 -3.33
C ALA A 463 -10.92 -6.60 -2.96
N GLY A 464 -9.83 -6.93 -2.28
CA GLY A 464 -8.79 -5.99 -1.88
C GLY A 464 -9.11 -5.21 -0.61
N LEU A 465 -8.06 -4.74 0.06
CA LEU A 465 -8.15 -3.88 1.23
C LEU A 465 -7.01 -2.87 1.27
N ILE A 466 -7.14 -1.84 2.12
CA ILE A 466 -6.05 -0.92 2.44
C ILE A 466 -5.31 -1.41 3.69
N SER A 467 -3.98 -1.37 3.65
CA SER A 467 -3.12 -1.73 4.79
C SER A 467 -3.40 -0.88 6.03
N LEU A 468 -2.90 -1.31 7.19
CA LEU A 468 -2.76 -0.39 8.32
C LEU A 468 -1.94 0.84 7.92
N PRO A 469 -2.24 2.04 8.48
CA PRO A 469 -1.39 3.21 8.26
C PRO A 469 0.01 2.95 8.80
N ARG A 470 1.03 3.26 7.99
CA ARG A 470 2.45 3.09 8.35
C ARG A 470 3.15 4.44 8.43
N GLU A 471 4.00 4.61 9.42
CA GLU A 471 4.92 5.74 9.51
C GLU A 471 6.26 5.35 8.88
N LEU A 472 6.76 6.20 7.98
CA LEU A 472 8.10 6.10 7.38
C LEU A 472 9.05 7.09 8.07
N PHE A 473 10.21 6.63 8.51
CA PHE A 473 11.13 7.43 9.33
C PHE A 473 12.60 7.01 9.18
N HIS A 474 13.52 7.82 9.70
CA HIS A 474 14.93 7.42 9.81
C HIS A 474 15.09 6.39 10.91
N HIS A 475 15.45 5.16 10.56
CA HIS A 475 15.67 4.13 11.55
C HIS A 475 16.87 4.48 12.45
N PRO A 476 16.76 4.40 13.79
CA PRO A 476 17.80 4.90 14.70
C PRO A 476 19.12 4.10 14.63
N THR A 477 19.07 2.85 14.17
CA THR A 477 20.23 1.94 14.16
C THR A 477 20.48 1.27 12.81
N SER A 478 19.76 1.68 11.75
CA SER A 478 19.93 1.13 10.40
C SER A 478 20.01 2.27 9.39
N SER A 479 20.73 2.05 8.29
CA SER A 479 20.77 2.96 7.15
C SER A 479 19.53 2.89 6.26
N GLU A 480 18.74 1.84 6.44
CA GLU A 480 17.47 1.57 5.76
C GLU A 480 16.35 2.51 6.20
N LEU A 481 15.29 2.56 5.40
CA LEU A 481 14.08 3.29 5.76
C LEU A 481 13.37 2.55 6.90
N GLY A 482 13.14 3.23 8.01
CA GLY A 482 12.31 2.72 9.10
C GLY A 482 10.85 2.71 8.71
N ILE A 483 10.14 1.63 9.05
CA ILE A 483 8.72 1.46 8.79
C ILE A 483 8.04 0.78 9.98
N ARG A 484 6.96 1.38 10.46
CA ARG A 484 6.17 0.82 11.57
C ARG A 484 4.69 1.17 11.42
N PRO A 485 3.77 0.43 12.05
CA PRO A 485 2.39 0.90 12.15
C PRO A 485 2.36 2.27 12.81
N ALA A 486 1.53 3.18 12.30
CA ALA A 486 1.32 4.48 12.90
C ALA A 486 0.84 4.32 14.35
N GLU A 487 1.17 5.27 15.22
CA GLU A 487 0.84 5.20 16.65
C GLU A 487 -0.67 5.02 16.88
N GLU A 488 -1.49 5.63 16.02
CA GLU A 488 -2.94 5.54 16.08
C GLU A 488 -3.47 4.11 15.97
N VAL A 489 -2.73 3.17 15.37
CA VAL A 489 -3.11 1.75 15.29
C VAL A 489 -3.35 1.14 16.68
N TYR A 490 -2.77 1.70 17.75
CA TYR A 490 -3.10 1.29 19.13
C TYR A 490 -4.57 1.50 19.51
N LEU A 491 -5.30 2.39 18.82
CA LEU A 491 -6.73 2.61 19.04
C LEU A 491 -7.57 1.37 18.71
N LEU A 492 -7.09 0.47 17.82
CA LEU A 492 -7.74 -0.81 17.56
C LEU A 492 -7.83 -1.71 18.79
N ARG A 493 -7.04 -1.46 19.85
CA ARG A 493 -7.13 -2.19 21.12
C ARG A 493 -8.34 -1.79 21.95
N GLN A 494 -9.08 -0.74 21.56
CA GLN A 494 -10.23 -0.28 22.30
C GLN A 494 -11.30 -1.38 22.37
N GLY A 495 -11.62 -1.83 23.58
CA GLY A 495 -12.58 -2.93 23.81
C GLY A 495 -11.99 -4.34 23.62
N ALA A 496 -10.75 -4.45 23.14
CA ALA A 496 -10.08 -5.74 22.98
C ALA A 496 -9.71 -6.36 24.34
N GLN A 497 -9.80 -7.68 24.43
CA GLN A 497 -9.33 -8.42 25.61
C GLN A 497 -7.82 -8.59 25.52
N GLN A 498 -7.09 -8.10 26.54
CA GLN A 498 -5.66 -8.35 26.66
C GLN A 498 -5.40 -9.68 27.36
N ILE A 499 -4.57 -10.51 26.74
CA ILE A 499 -4.04 -11.76 27.26
C ILE A 499 -2.53 -11.63 27.36
N SER A 500 -1.94 -12.01 28.49
CA SER A 500 -0.49 -12.04 28.69
C SER A 500 -0.06 -13.44 29.04
N PHE A 501 0.89 -13.97 28.28
CA PHE A 501 1.31 -15.36 28.36
C PHE A 501 2.84 -15.43 28.42
N ARG A 502 3.35 -16.29 29.31
CA ARG A 502 4.76 -16.68 29.33
C ARG A 502 4.79 -18.21 29.19
N PRO A 503 5.38 -18.75 28.12
CA PRO A 503 5.50 -20.20 27.98
C PRO A 503 6.26 -20.79 29.18
N ASP A 504 5.61 -21.72 29.90
CA ASP A 504 6.29 -22.49 30.95
C ASP A 504 6.96 -23.71 30.31
N LEU A 505 8.27 -23.61 30.13
CA LEU A 505 9.11 -24.64 29.51
C LEU A 505 9.29 -25.88 30.40
N SER A 506 8.81 -25.85 31.65
CA SER A 506 8.85 -27.02 32.55
C SER A 506 7.69 -28.01 32.33
N ILE A 507 6.70 -27.65 31.51
CA ILE A 507 5.50 -28.44 31.24
C ILE A 507 5.55 -29.00 29.80
N SER A 508 6.39 -30.00 29.57
CA SER A 508 6.46 -30.69 28.26
C SER A 508 5.19 -31.50 27.91
N ALA A 509 4.20 -31.55 28.81
CA ALA A 509 3.07 -32.48 28.72
C ALA A 509 1.82 -31.92 27.99
N ALA A 510 1.79 -30.64 27.62
CA ALA A 510 0.63 -30.01 26.97
C ALA A 510 0.92 -29.43 25.57
N ALA A 511 2.18 -29.43 25.12
CA ALA A 511 2.54 -28.94 23.80
C ALA A 511 2.31 -30.00 22.72
N ALA A 512 1.77 -29.59 21.58
CA ALA A 512 1.78 -30.44 20.40
C ALA A 512 3.17 -30.30 19.75
N ALA A 513 3.88 -31.42 19.60
CA ALA A 513 5.10 -31.46 18.82
C ALA A 513 4.78 -31.07 17.38
N LEU A 514 5.40 -30.01 16.89
CA LEU A 514 5.34 -29.67 15.48
C LEU A 514 6.68 -30.05 14.85
N GLU A 515 6.68 -31.09 14.02
CA GLU A 515 7.82 -31.40 13.16
C GLU A 515 7.96 -30.29 12.12
N LEU A 516 8.73 -29.26 12.46
CA LEU A 516 9.26 -28.29 11.51
C LEU A 516 10.41 -28.97 10.77
N ALA A 517 10.06 -29.75 9.75
CA ALA A 517 11.02 -30.52 8.98
C ALA A 517 12.03 -29.59 8.28
N GLU A 518 13.29 -29.64 8.72
CA GLU A 518 14.56 -29.21 8.09
C GLU A 518 14.70 -27.73 7.62
N ALA A 519 13.66 -27.10 7.08
CA ALA A 519 13.70 -25.79 6.44
C ALA A 519 13.61 -24.59 7.40
N ALA A 520 13.17 -24.81 8.64
CA ALA A 520 12.98 -23.73 9.60
C ALA A 520 14.28 -23.36 10.32
N LEU A 521 15.12 -24.34 10.71
CA LEU A 521 16.20 -24.10 11.67
C LEU A 521 17.53 -24.82 11.34
N GLY A 522 17.67 -25.45 10.17
CA GLY A 522 18.93 -26.06 9.72
C GLY A 522 19.29 -27.43 10.32
N GLU A 523 18.51 -27.92 11.29
CA GLU A 523 18.53 -29.29 11.81
C GLU A 523 17.08 -29.77 12.00
N ALA A 524 16.85 -31.09 12.03
CA ALA A 524 15.56 -31.71 12.39
C ALA A 524 15.24 -31.41 13.87
N THR A 525 14.88 -30.17 14.16
CA THR A 525 14.65 -29.67 15.50
C THR A 525 13.15 -29.70 15.75
N GLN A 526 12.74 -30.50 16.73
CA GLN A 526 11.36 -30.53 17.18
C GLN A 526 11.08 -29.24 17.96
N LEU A 527 10.09 -28.46 17.51
CA LEU A 527 9.56 -27.37 18.32
C LEU A 527 8.27 -27.80 18.99
N ASP A 528 8.07 -27.29 20.19
CA ASP A 528 6.83 -27.40 20.91
C ASP A 528 5.94 -26.20 20.54
N ALA A 529 4.70 -26.48 20.17
CA ALA A 529 3.67 -25.47 19.96
C ALA A 529 2.78 -25.39 21.21
N VAL A 530 3.03 -24.38 22.05
CA VAL A 530 2.27 -24.16 23.28
C VAL A 530 1.02 -23.34 22.96
N THR A 531 -0.15 -23.97 23.02
CA THR A 531 -1.44 -23.37 22.63
C THR A 531 -1.93 -22.39 23.70
N LEU A 532 -2.39 -21.21 23.28
CA LEU A 532 -3.04 -20.22 24.14
C LEU A 532 -4.55 -20.43 24.11
N SER A 533 -5.08 -21.23 25.03
CA SER A 533 -6.50 -21.61 25.07
C SER A 533 -7.48 -20.45 25.28
N GLU A 534 -6.99 -19.29 25.74
CA GLU A 534 -7.80 -18.08 25.94
C GLU A 534 -8.09 -17.33 24.65
N VAL A 535 -7.33 -17.59 23.58
CA VAL A 535 -7.53 -16.95 22.26
C VAL A 535 -8.59 -17.72 21.47
N ASN A 536 -9.61 -17.01 21.00
CA ASN A 536 -10.74 -17.59 20.23
C ASN A 536 -11.28 -16.64 19.15
N SER A 537 -10.47 -15.67 18.72
CA SER A 537 -10.82 -14.67 17.72
C SER A 537 -9.94 -14.79 16.48
N ARG A 538 -10.46 -14.43 15.31
CA ARG A 538 -9.67 -14.22 14.08
C ARG A 538 -9.28 -12.75 13.87
N SER A 539 -9.59 -11.89 14.82
CA SER A 539 -9.15 -10.49 14.86
C SER A 539 -8.36 -10.28 16.14
N PHE A 540 -7.05 -10.13 16.01
CA PHE A 540 -6.14 -9.89 17.14
C PHE A 540 -4.81 -9.26 16.72
N GLU A 541 -4.15 -8.65 17.70
CA GLU A 541 -2.78 -8.17 17.63
C GLU A 541 -1.90 -8.97 18.59
N VAL A 542 -0.66 -9.27 18.19
CA VAL A 542 0.37 -9.89 19.03
C VAL A 542 1.59 -8.96 19.12
N GLU A 543 2.10 -8.74 20.33
CA GLU A 543 3.43 -8.20 20.59
C GLU A 543 4.28 -9.23 21.34
N MET A 544 5.48 -9.52 20.84
CA MET A 544 6.44 -10.43 21.49
C MET A 544 7.88 -10.13 21.07
N GLU A 545 8.83 -10.69 21.82
CA GLU A 545 10.22 -10.81 21.37
C GLU A 545 10.47 -12.21 20.79
N LEU A 546 10.99 -12.24 19.57
CA LEU A 546 11.50 -13.42 18.90
C LEU A 546 12.95 -13.64 19.32
N SER A 547 13.29 -14.89 19.59
CA SER A 547 14.63 -15.31 20.00
C SER A 547 14.89 -16.74 19.58
N ALA A 548 16.12 -17.23 19.75
CA ALA A 548 16.42 -18.64 19.54
C ALA A 548 15.58 -19.58 20.43
N ALA A 549 15.11 -19.14 21.61
CA ALA A 549 14.26 -19.96 22.49
C ALA A 549 12.78 -19.95 22.08
N GLN A 550 12.34 -18.84 21.50
CA GLN A 550 10.97 -18.58 21.11
C GLN A 550 10.98 -18.01 19.67
N PRO A 551 11.17 -18.88 18.66
CA PRO A 551 11.45 -18.43 17.30
C PRO A 551 10.21 -17.93 16.55
N GLY A 552 8.99 -18.14 17.06
CA GLY A 552 7.80 -17.75 16.33
C GLY A 552 6.45 -18.14 16.93
N LEU A 553 5.45 -18.19 16.06
CA LEU A 553 4.04 -18.43 16.35
C LEU A 553 3.44 -19.40 15.32
N VAL A 554 2.37 -20.06 15.73
CA VAL A 554 1.40 -20.72 14.86
C VAL A 554 0.08 -19.96 15.01
N VAL A 555 -0.48 -19.45 13.94
CA VAL A 555 -1.74 -18.68 13.95
C VAL A 555 -2.77 -19.30 13.02
N ALA A 556 -4.04 -18.93 13.24
CA ALA A 556 -5.17 -19.41 12.46
C ALA A 556 -5.22 -20.94 12.36
N HIS A 557 -4.92 -21.63 13.46
CA HIS A 557 -4.82 -23.08 13.45
C HIS A 557 -6.08 -23.77 13.97
N SER A 558 -6.38 -24.93 13.39
CA SER A 558 -7.38 -25.87 13.91
C SER A 558 -6.87 -26.51 15.21
N GLU A 559 -7.75 -27.19 15.95
CA GLU A 559 -7.38 -27.89 17.20
C GLU A 559 -6.25 -28.93 16.97
N ASP A 560 -6.35 -29.68 15.87
CA ASP A 560 -5.36 -30.68 15.43
C ASP A 560 -4.18 -30.08 14.63
N LYS A 561 -4.15 -28.74 14.45
CA LYS A 561 -3.14 -27.99 13.69
C LYS A 561 -2.97 -28.43 12.23
N SER A 562 -3.96 -29.12 11.66
CA SER A 562 -3.94 -29.55 10.27
C SER A 562 -4.24 -28.41 9.29
N THR A 563 -5.06 -27.43 9.70
CA THR A 563 -5.04 -26.07 9.16
C THR A 563 -4.15 -25.24 10.09
N ARG A 564 -3.19 -24.48 9.56
CA ARG A 564 -2.30 -23.60 10.32
C ARG A 564 -1.51 -22.66 9.43
N THR A 565 -1.09 -21.53 9.99
CA THR A 565 -0.08 -20.63 9.40
C THR A 565 1.09 -20.52 10.36
N LEU A 566 2.32 -20.70 9.88
CA LEU A 566 3.53 -20.55 10.71
C LEU A 566 4.18 -19.20 10.44
N VAL A 567 4.58 -18.50 11.51
CA VAL A 567 5.33 -17.24 11.44
C VAL A 567 6.54 -17.36 12.34
N TYR A 568 7.75 -17.43 11.80
CA TYR A 568 8.94 -17.67 12.60
C TYR A 568 10.20 -17.07 11.97
N VAL A 569 11.28 -16.95 12.76
CA VAL A 569 12.61 -16.59 12.26
C VAL A 569 13.39 -17.86 11.96
N SER A 570 13.89 -17.98 10.73
CA SER A 570 14.67 -19.13 10.31
C SER A 570 16.11 -19.08 10.84
N ALA A 571 16.83 -20.19 10.79
CA ALA A 571 18.27 -20.22 11.08
C ALA A 571 19.11 -19.33 10.12
N SER A 572 18.61 -19.05 8.92
CA SER A 572 19.23 -18.09 8.00
C SER A 572 19.01 -16.63 8.40
N GLY A 573 18.17 -16.37 9.41
CA GLY A 573 17.83 -15.01 9.84
C GLY A 573 16.69 -14.38 9.02
N ASP A 574 15.87 -15.18 8.34
CA ASP A 574 14.71 -14.67 7.61
C ASP A 574 13.46 -14.77 8.49
N LEU A 575 12.61 -13.75 8.45
CA LEU A 575 11.21 -13.93 8.81
C LEU A 575 10.54 -14.80 7.74
N VAL A 576 9.90 -15.88 8.18
CA VAL A 576 9.22 -16.85 7.31
C VAL A 576 7.75 -16.91 7.68
N VAL A 577 6.88 -16.78 6.68
CA VAL A 577 5.45 -17.04 6.79
C VAL A 577 5.12 -18.25 5.93
N ASP A 578 5.01 -19.42 6.55
CA ASP A 578 4.63 -20.65 5.86
C ASP A 578 3.11 -20.79 5.81
N ARG A 579 2.58 -20.73 4.58
CA ARG A 579 1.16 -20.80 4.28
C ARG A 579 0.72 -22.13 3.68
N SER A 580 1.60 -23.13 3.65
CA SER A 580 1.37 -24.43 3.00
C SER A 580 0.08 -25.11 3.49
N LEU A 581 -0.35 -24.78 4.71
CA LEU A 581 -1.53 -25.33 5.37
C LEU A 581 -2.50 -24.24 5.88
N SER A 582 -2.44 -23.03 5.32
CA SER A 582 -3.34 -21.91 5.70
C SER A 582 -4.73 -21.99 5.07
N ALA A 583 -4.99 -23.00 4.24
CA ALA A 583 -6.24 -23.20 3.54
C ALA A 583 -7.26 -23.95 4.42
N GLY A 584 -8.41 -23.32 4.67
CA GLY A 584 -9.52 -23.93 5.39
C GLY A 584 -10.03 -25.19 4.70
N LYS A 585 -10.28 -26.25 5.48
CA LYS A 585 -10.73 -27.54 4.95
C LYS A 585 -12.13 -27.45 4.36
N ASP A 586 -13.03 -26.72 5.01
CA ASP A 586 -14.43 -26.61 4.58
C ASP A 586 -14.65 -25.44 3.61
N SER A 587 -13.92 -24.34 3.80
CA SER A 587 -14.10 -23.10 3.07
C SER A 587 -13.26 -23.00 1.79
N VAL A 588 -12.12 -23.69 1.72
CA VAL A 588 -11.20 -23.68 0.57
C VAL A 588 -11.12 -25.06 -0.08
N ILE A 589 -10.65 -26.07 0.66
CA ILE A 589 -10.32 -27.40 0.11
C ILE A 589 -11.58 -28.11 -0.38
N ALA A 590 -12.61 -28.23 0.47
CA ALA A 590 -13.87 -28.89 0.10
C ALA A 590 -14.64 -28.18 -1.03
N LYS A 591 -14.34 -26.89 -1.26
CA LYS A 591 -14.89 -26.08 -2.36
C LYS A 591 -13.96 -26.03 -3.58
N GLU A 592 -12.85 -26.76 -3.54
CA GLU A 592 -11.84 -26.83 -4.62
C GLU A 592 -11.30 -25.46 -5.04
N LEU A 593 -11.23 -24.51 -4.10
CA LEU A 593 -10.67 -23.19 -4.37
C LEU A 593 -9.15 -23.30 -4.44
N LYS A 594 -8.58 -22.86 -5.56
CA LYS A 594 -7.13 -22.77 -5.73
C LYS A 594 -6.68 -21.46 -5.11
N VAL A 595 -5.98 -21.52 -3.98
CA VAL A 595 -5.33 -20.38 -3.33
C VAL A 595 -3.84 -20.66 -3.21
N ASN A 596 -3.04 -19.61 -3.22
CA ASN A 596 -1.60 -19.74 -3.03
C ASN A 596 -1.27 -20.03 -1.57
N THR A 597 -0.56 -21.13 -1.38
CA THR A 597 -0.08 -21.60 -0.08
C THR A 597 1.45 -21.53 0.00
N SER A 598 2.08 -20.76 -0.88
CA SER A 598 3.53 -20.55 -0.89
C SER A 598 4.01 -19.82 0.36
N THR A 599 5.22 -20.18 0.75
CA THR A 599 5.96 -19.53 1.83
C THR A 599 6.44 -18.14 1.40
N VAL A 600 6.18 -17.13 2.22
CA VAL A 600 6.69 -15.77 2.04
C VAL A 600 7.87 -15.55 2.99
N ARG A 601 8.89 -14.82 2.55
CA ARG A 601 10.12 -14.59 3.32
C ARG A 601 10.54 -13.13 3.28
N ALA A 602 11.08 -12.64 4.39
CA ALA A 602 11.72 -11.34 4.48
C ALA A 602 13.05 -11.46 5.24
N PRO A 603 14.18 -10.99 4.69
CA PRO A 603 15.45 -11.01 5.40
C PRO A 603 15.38 -10.09 6.62
N LEU A 604 15.89 -10.55 7.77
CA LEU A 604 16.05 -9.71 8.95
C LEU A 604 17.52 -9.34 9.10
N SER A 605 17.78 -8.05 9.32
CA SER A 605 19.10 -7.60 9.74
C SER A 605 19.43 -8.18 11.12
N ALA A 606 20.60 -8.81 11.25
CA ALA A 606 21.07 -9.34 12.53
C ALA A 606 21.17 -8.22 13.57
N THR A 607 20.49 -8.38 14.70
CA THR A 607 20.56 -7.45 15.83
C THR A 607 21.73 -7.83 16.73
N GLN A 608 22.28 -6.85 17.47
CA GLN A 608 23.36 -7.12 18.43
C GLN A 608 22.93 -8.09 19.55
N SER A 609 21.63 -8.12 19.88
CA SER A 609 21.06 -9.00 20.92
C SER A 609 20.71 -10.40 20.41
N GLY A 610 20.63 -10.63 19.09
CA GLY A 610 20.05 -11.85 18.53
C GLY A 610 18.54 -12.01 18.81
N THR A 611 17.88 -10.93 19.23
CA THR A 611 16.43 -10.88 19.45
C THR A 611 15.77 -9.89 18.49
N HIS A 612 14.50 -10.14 18.17
CA HIS A 612 13.72 -9.27 17.30
C HIS A 612 12.36 -8.95 17.92
N LYS A 613 11.97 -7.67 17.91
CA LYS A 613 10.64 -7.23 18.34
C LYS A 613 9.64 -7.50 17.21
N LEU A 614 8.64 -8.33 17.49
CA LEU A 614 7.53 -8.64 16.58
C LEU A 614 6.27 -7.89 17.00
N ARG A 615 5.58 -7.32 16.02
CA ARG A 615 4.18 -6.91 16.10
C ARG A 615 3.41 -7.53 14.94
N LEU A 616 2.40 -8.32 15.22
CA LEU A 616 1.62 -9.07 14.22
C LEU A 616 0.14 -8.74 14.37
N PHE A 617 -0.55 -8.53 13.26
CA PHE A 617 -1.99 -8.30 13.21
C PHE A 617 -2.63 -9.37 12.33
N MET A 618 -3.57 -10.12 12.91
CA MET A 618 -4.46 -10.97 12.13
C MET A 618 -5.85 -10.34 12.15
N ASP A 619 -6.42 -10.14 10.97
CA ASP A 619 -7.80 -9.64 10.83
C ASP A 619 -8.54 -10.46 9.76
N ASN A 620 -9.13 -11.54 10.24
CA ASN A 620 -9.81 -12.57 9.48
C ASN A 620 -8.88 -13.27 8.49
N SER A 621 -8.70 -12.69 7.30
CA SER A 621 -7.90 -13.27 6.20
C SER A 621 -6.63 -12.49 5.86
N VAL A 622 -6.40 -11.34 6.49
CA VAL A 622 -5.13 -10.60 6.33
C VAL A 622 -4.23 -10.83 7.54
N LEU A 623 -2.95 -10.96 7.26
CA LEU A 623 -1.86 -10.99 8.22
C LEU A 623 -0.89 -9.86 7.88
N GLU A 624 -0.69 -8.90 8.79
CA GLU A 624 0.37 -7.89 8.68
C GLU A 624 1.39 -8.08 9.79
N ILE A 625 2.67 -8.19 9.42
CA ILE A 625 3.76 -8.50 10.34
C ILE A 625 4.81 -7.40 10.26
N PHE A 626 5.21 -6.88 11.42
CA PHE A 626 6.23 -5.86 11.57
C PHE A 626 7.33 -6.35 12.49
N VAL A 627 8.59 -6.23 12.06
CA VAL A 627 9.75 -6.66 12.84
C VAL A 627 10.77 -5.53 12.96
N ASN A 628 11.15 -5.21 14.19
CA ASN A 628 12.15 -4.19 14.56
C ASN A 628 11.91 -2.79 13.97
N ASP A 629 10.66 -2.44 13.61
CA ASP A 629 10.33 -1.19 12.93
C ASP A 629 11.15 -0.97 11.62
N LEU A 630 11.51 -2.07 10.95
CA LEU A 630 12.29 -2.13 9.71
C LEU A 630 11.66 -2.99 8.63
N VAL A 631 11.14 -4.16 9.00
CA VAL A 631 10.55 -5.11 8.06
C VAL A 631 9.05 -5.09 8.22
N ALA A 632 8.34 -4.97 7.10
CA ALA A 632 6.90 -5.16 7.00
C ALA A 632 6.59 -6.27 5.98
N LEU A 633 5.61 -7.12 6.30
CA LEU A 633 5.15 -8.20 5.43
C LEU A 633 3.64 -8.36 5.60
N SER A 634 2.89 -8.12 4.52
CA SER A 634 1.45 -8.34 4.43
C SER A 634 1.14 -9.56 3.57
N THR A 635 0.29 -10.47 4.05
CA THR A 635 -0.13 -11.63 3.26
C THR A 635 -1.59 -12.00 3.52
N ARG A 636 -2.13 -12.86 2.65
CA ARG A 636 -3.48 -13.43 2.79
C ARG A 636 -3.42 -14.88 3.29
N ILE A 637 -4.38 -15.23 4.13
CA ILE A 637 -4.66 -16.59 4.59
C ILE A 637 -6.17 -16.82 4.57
N TYR A 638 -6.61 -18.05 4.31
CA TYR A 638 -8.03 -18.36 4.11
C TYR A 638 -8.50 -19.51 5.01
N PRO A 639 -8.38 -19.38 6.35
CA PRO A 639 -8.75 -20.42 7.30
C PRO A 639 -10.28 -20.57 7.41
N ASP A 640 -10.73 -21.69 7.99
CA ASP A 640 -12.15 -21.85 8.34
C ASP A 640 -12.53 -20.93 9.52
N ALA A 641 -13.84 -20.81 9.81
CA ALA A 641 -14.33 -19.92 10.86
C ALA A 641 -13.87 -20.34 12.27
N GLN A 642 -13.72 -21.64 12.49
CA GLN A 642 -13.31 -22.26 13.75
C GLN A 642 -11.79 -22.23 13.99
N ASP A 643 -10.99 -22.01 12.94
CA ASP A 643 -9.53 -22.08 12.97
C ASP A 643 -8.95 -20.78 13.56
N THR A 644 -9.19 -20.60 14.85
CA THR A 644 -8.86 -19.38 15.62
C THR A 644 -7.64 -19.56 16.53
N GLY A 645 -7.06 -20.76 16.55
CA GLY A 645 -5.99 -21.11 17.48
C GLY A 645 -4.73 -20.27 17.27
N VAL A 646 -4.10 -19.92 18.39
CA VAL A 646 -2.76 -19.33 18.45
C VAL A 646 -1.89 -20.19 19.37
N SER A 647 -0.70 -20.53 18.88
CA SER A 647 0.33 -21.21 19.66
C SER A 647 1.65 -20.45 19.56
N VAL A 648 2.45 -20.48 20.63
CA VAL A 648 3.82 -19.98 20.63
C VAL A 648 4.75 -21.14 20.33
N LEU A 649 5.67 -20.95 19.39
CA LEU A 649 6.73 -21.91 19.09
C LEU A 649 7.85 -21.73 20.10
N VAL A 650 8.23 -22.81 20.78
CA VAL A 650 9.34 -22.83 21.73
C VAL A 650 10.24 -24.03 21.49
N HIS A 651 11.53 -23.85 21.77
CA HIS A 651 12.47 -24.96 21.84
C HIS A 651 12.34 -25.67 23.19
N PRO A 652 12.17 -27.00 23.23
CA PRO A 652 12.01 -27.76 24.48
C PRO A 652 13.19 -27.59 25.45
N ASP A 653 14.40 -27.46 24.91
CA ASP A 653 15.65 -27.38 25.67
C ASP A 653 16.18 -25.95 25.84
N ALA A 654 15.48 -24.95 25.30
CA ALA A 654 15.94 -23.57 25.40
C ALA A 654 15.60 -22.97 26.77
N GLY A 655 16.38 -21.96 27.19
CA GLY A 655 16.13 -21.22 28.42
C GLY A 655 14.83 -20.40 28.39
N ALA A 656 14.62 -19.54 29.38
CA ALA A 656 13.35 -18.82 29.57
C ALA A 656 12.80 -18.12 28.31
N ALA A 657 11.53 -18.39 28.00
CA ALA A 657 10.79 -17.71 26.94
C ALA A 657 10.32 -16.32 27.39
N GLY A 658 10.25 -15.39 26.43
CA GLY A 658 9.75 -14.03 26.65
C GLY A 658 8.24 -13.97 26.89
N GLU A 659 7.76 -12.81 27.30
CA GLU A 659 6.33 -12.56 27.41
C GLU A 659 5.70 -12.31 26.03
N VAL A 660 4.53 -12.89 25.81
CA VAL A 660 3.68 -12.69 24.64
C VAL A 660 2.42 -11.97 25.09
N ARG A 661 2.12 -10.84 24.46
CA ARG A 661 0.93 -10.03 24.75
C ARG A 661 0.02 -10.05 23.54
N ILE A 662 -1.24 -10.40 23.74
CA ILE A 662 -2.26 -10.50 22.69
C ILE A 662 -3.44 -9.60 23.03
N TRP A 663 -3.92 -8.83 22.07
CA TRP A 663 -5.18 -8.10 22.15
C TRP A 663 -6.14 -8.72 21.14
N GLN A 664 -7.15 -9.45 21.62
CA GLN A 664 -8.14 -10.09 20.74
C GLN A 664 -9.47 -9.34 20.74
N GLY A 665 -10.15 -9.35 19.58
CA GLY A 665 -11.37 -8.61 19.34
C GLY A 665 -11.06 -7.13 19.08
N LEU A 666 -10.19 -6.86 18.11
CA LEU A 666 -9.83 -5.49 17.74
C LEU A 666 -11.06 -4.71 17.26
N ASP A 667 -11.04 -3.40 17.48
CA ASP A 667 -12.14 -2.51 17.09
C ASP A 667 -12.30 -2.43 15.55
N LYS A 668 -13.44 -1.92 15.10
CA LYS A 668 -13.77 -1.79 13.68
C LYS A 668 -13.17 -0.52 13.09
N ALA A 669 -12.49 -0.65 11.95
CA ALA A 669 -11.95 0.48 11.22
C ALA A 669 -13.04 1.29 10.48
N VAL A 670 -14.10 0.65 9.98
CA VAL A 670 -15.21 1.37 9.33
C VAL A 670 -16.39 1.50 10.31
N VAL A 671 -16.72 2.73 10.70
CA VAL A 671 -17.70 3.01 11.76
C VAL A 671 -19.02 3.60 11.26
N ALA A 672 -19.05 4.18 10.05
CA ALA A 672 -20.23 4.79 9.44
C ALA A 672 -20.19 4.79 7.92
#